data_AF-A0A970UT47-F1
#
_entry.id   AF-A0A970UT47-F1
#
_cell.length_a   1.000
_cell.length_b   1.000
_cell.length_c   1.000
_cell.angle_alpha   90.00
_cell.angle_beta   90.00
_cell.angle_gamma   90.00
#
_symmetry.space_group_name_H-M   'P 1'
#
loop_
_entity.id
_entity.type
_entity.pdbx_description
1 polymer ?
#
loop_
_entity_poly.entity_id
_entity_poly.type
_entity_poly.pdbx_seq_one_letter_code
_entity_poly.pdbx_strand_id
1 'polypeptide(L)'
;MIRKITLLIPLLFFTVLSSFSQRTVIEVTGSVVSTASYKDAEVIINGKTDLHITATTSQLENSIVKLNSEESWLFFDNVRPKYVLDNLLSKIFINGEAASYRNNCRVSIYKHGTVVIPQGSSFQPLTVFDGQNYTGQSNSNYSLYVYNNALGDFDNKIRSFKLKRGYMATFATSSDGLGYSRVFIADSKDLEVPLLPDLLDNKISFIRVFQWEWPTKKGWAGSDPGQYTPLNVTWRYDWSASGSTTSAVEYVPIKQNAGWPGWGEINGKQNVTHLLGFNEPNRPDQSNMTVEQALAIWPEYMKSGLRLGSPSPSDPFGSNGAWLYEFLDSCKARNYRVDYVAIHAYWAKSPQQWYNDLKWVHEKTGLPIWITEWNNGANWTNEWWPTADRSLSPENAAKQLNDIKGILNVLDTTSFVERYSIYNWVQDCRAMALGSNLTPAGEYYAANKSRMAYNPKYEVIPSFRFRNPSLAIAFGAKNLTLTINDPNYENFIGAVVERSIEDGAFEVIYDSNDGSLKSFVDTLDNTTYKKVRYRTRSKFSNGKLSAFSNEVGYDVTSGDDIQIGKIGINNTGWNALNFIKPYNTVPNVILGGATNNNFTALVAARSKLVSGSTRVNIQLAPWSYQKISSYSREDYVSYFILAGGEYDFGGLKAQSGRVAVGPTWIRINFPTPFETVPVVFASQLLANSTFATTVRVRNVTTTGFEAILMKEEAITTSLGSEQVSYLAIETGSGTVNGNPIIVGRTADNFVGATYKTINYGETITNPVFIAQMQTANDQTTSVLRSLAVADTYANIVKQRERSKGVLTVSNEMAGWLVTSAIPNIPQGTEKINLPAFSIFPNPVKDKIFFSGLNGNDVIDVEIYNMTGILMKSTKIIGSEVDVNELPAGYYFLKTKNRVPTKFVKL
;
A
#
# COMPACT_ATOMS: atom_id res chain seq x y z
N MET A 1 -48.84 27.56 -91.89
CA MET A 1 -49.83 27.17 -90.87
C MET A 1 -50.04 25.66 -90.94
N ILE A 2 -50.17 25.01 -89.80
CA ILE A 2 -49.72 23.64 -89.48
C ILE A 2 -50.35 22.51 -90.33
N ARG A 3 -49.49 21.58 -90.81
CA ARG A 3 -49.84 20.29 -91.43
C ARG A 3 -50.35 19.31 -90.35
N LYS A 4 -51.52 18.69 -90.57
CA LYS A 4 -51.96 17.48 -89.86
C LYS A 4 -51.75 16.28 -90.78
N ILE A 5 -50.91 15.35 -90.37
CA ILE A 5 -50.81 13.99 -90.92
C ILE A 5 -51.22 13.03 -89.81
N THR A 6 -52.22 12.22 -90.10
CA THR A 6 -52.72 11.09 -89.33
C THR A 6 -51.76 9.90 -89.47
N LEU A 7 -51.47 9.15 -88.41
CA LEU A 7 -51.07 7.74 -88.55
C LEU A 7 -51.44 6.91 -87.31
N LEU A 8 -52.22 5.85 -87.52
CA LEU A 8 -52.49 4.78 -86.57
C LEU A 8 -51.19 3.98 -86.27
N ILE A 9 -51.02 3.56 -85.01
CA ILE A 9 -50.02 2.57 -84.59
C ILE A 9 -50.74 1.49 -83.76
N PRO A 10 -50.51 0.19 -83.99
CA PRO A 10 -51.17 -0.89 -83.25
C PRO A 10 -50.53 -1.08 -81.86
N LEU A 11 -51.38 -1.39 -80.88
CA LEU A 11 -51.00 -1.71 -79.51
C LEU A 11 -50.46 -3.15 -79.46
N LEU A 12 -49.15 -3.33 -79.33
CA LEU A 12 -48.54 -4.62 -78.98
C LEU A 12 -48.61 -4.81 -77.46
N PHE A 13 -49.44 -5.76 -77.01
CA PHE A 13 -49.39 -6.29 -75.65
C PHE A 13 -48.14 -7.18 -75.51
N PHE A 14 -47.09 -6.68 -74.85
CA PHE A 14 -46.03 -7.52 -74.30
C PHE A 14 -46.43 -7.94 -72.89
N THR A 15 -46.93 -9.16 -72.72
CA THR A 15 -46.97 -9.84 -71.43
C THR A 15 -45.54 -10.25 -71.06
N VAL A 16 -44.87 -9.42 -70.25
CA VAL A 16 -43.65 -9.83 -69.54
C VAL A 16 -44.07 -10.72 -68.38
N LEU A 17 -44.07 -12.04 -68.59
CA LEU A 17 -44.06 -13.03 -67.52
C LEU A 17 -42.68 -12.95 -66.85
N SER A 18 -42.53 -12.08 -65.86
CA SER A 18 -41.40 -12.12 -64.94
C SER A 18 -41.56 -13.37 -64.07
N SER A 19 -40.79 -14.42 -64.36
CA SER A 19 -40.61 -15.52 -63.42
C SER A 19 -39.93 -14.97 -62.17
N PHE A 20 -40.69 -14.72 -61.10
CA PHE A 20 -40.08 -14.55 -59.78
C PHE A 20 -39.42 -15.89 -59.43
N SER A 21 -38.09 -15.93 -59.41
CA SER A 21 -37.36 -17.09 -58.86
C SER A 21 -37.80 -17.27 -57.41
N GLN A 22 -38.55 -18.33 -57.14
CA GLN A 22 -39.10 -18.62 -55.82
C GLN A 22 -37.97 -19.01 -54.88
N ARG A 23 -37.89 -18.36 -53.72
CA ARG A 23 -36.90 -18.70 -52.68
C ARG A 23 -37.31 -19.99 -51.98
N THR A 24 -36.34 -20.85 -51.71
CA THR A 24 -36.52 -22.03 -50.86
C THR A 24 -36.39 -21.61 -49.41
N VAL A 25 -37.37 -21.95 -48.56
CA VAL A 25 -37.28 -21.68 -47.12
C VAL A 25 -36.30 -22.65 -46.48
N ILE A 26 -35.34 -22.11 -45.73
CA ILE A 26 -34.33 -22.89 -44.98
C ILE A 26 -34.40 -22.46 -43.52
N GLU A 27 -34.89 -23.34 -42.65
CA GLU A 27 -34.80 -23.13 -41.21
C GLU A 27 -33.44 -23.57 -40.69
N VAL A 28 -32.75 -22.66 -40.00
CA VAL A 28 -31.42 -22.92 -39.43
C VAL A 28 -31.55 -23.08 -37.92
N THR A 29 -31.30 -24.30 -37.46
CA THR A 29 -31.28 -24.67 -36.04
C THR A 29 -29.91 -25.20 -35.64
N GLY A 30 -29.45 -24.90 -34.43
CA GLY A 30 -28.16 -25.32 -33.89
C GLY A 30 -27.43 -24.16 -33.23
N SER A 31 -26.45 -24.43 -32.37
CA SER A 31 -25.74 -23.36 -31.66
C SER A 31 -24.84 -22.53 -32.57
N VAL A 32 -24.10 -23.18 -33.47
CA VAL A 32 -23.25 -22.54 -34.49
C VAL A 32 -23.44 -23.28 -35.81
N VAL A 33 -23.75 -22.55 -36.87
CA VAL A 33 -23.92 -23.09 -38.22
C VAL A 33 -23.03 -22.30 -39.16
N SER A 34 -22.34 -22.97 -40.09
CA SER A 34 -21.46 -22.31 -41.06
C SER A 34 -21.80 -22.77 -42.48
N THR A 35 -21.85 -21.80 -43.40
CA THR A 35 -22.03 -22.04 -44.84
C THR A 35 -21.14 -21.11 -45.65
N ALA A 36 -20.91 -21.46 -46.92
CA ALA A 36 -20.22 -20.58 -47.85
C ALA A 36 -21.09 -19.36 -48.18
N SER A 37 -22.31 -19.60 -48.68
CA SER A 37 -23.27 -18.58 -49.11
C SER A 37 -24.67 -19.18 -49.19
N TYR A 38 -25.66 -18.33 -49.47
CA TYR A 38 -27.01 -18.75 -49.83
C TYR A 38 -27.39 -18.22 -51.22
N LYS A 39 -28.08 -19.08 -51.98
CA LYS A 39 -28.63 -18.77 -53.30
C LYS A 39 -30.09 -19.19 -53.36
N ASP A 40 -30.95 -18.31 -53.88
CA ASP A 40 -32.39 -18.54 -54.03
C ASP A 40 -33.05 -19.04 -52.72
N ALA A 41 -32.67 -18.47 -51.56
CA ALA A 41 -33.08 -18.96 -50.24
C ALA A 41 -33.71 -17.88 -49.34
N GLU A 42 -34.69 -18.30 -48.54
CA GLU A 42 -35.21 -17.56 -47.39
C GLU A 42 -34.75 -18.26 -46.10
N VAL A 43 -33.70 -17.74 -45.49
CA VAL A 43 -33.06 -18.34 -44.32
C VAL A 43 -33.73 -17.82 -43.05
N ILE A 44 -34.27 -18.71 -42.22
CA ILE A 44 -35.02 -18.35 -41.00
C ILE A 44 -34.28 -18.88 -39.77
N ILE A 45 -34.05 -18.00 -38.80
CA ILE A 45 -33.42 -18.33 -37.52
C ILE A 45 -34.36 -17.91 -36.39
N ASN A 46 -34.95 -18.87 -35.69
CA ASN A 46 -35.98 -18.62 -34.68
C ASN A 46 -35.46 -18.64 -33.23
N GLY A 47 -34.21 -19.02 -33.00
CA GLY A 47 -33.66 -19.18 -31.65
C GLY A 47 -32.18 -18.84 -31.57
N LYS A 48 -31.52 -19.36 -30.54
CA LYS A 48 -30.09 -19.13 -30.31
C LYS A 48 -29.24 -19.91 -31.32
N THR A 49 -28.79 -19.20 -32.34
CA THR A 49 -27.96 -19.71 -33.43
C THR A 49 -26.98 -18.63 -33.86
N ASP A 50 -25.71 -18.99 -33.98
CA ASP A 50 -24.68 -18.20 -34.65
C ASP A 50 -24.51 -18.71 -36.08
N LEU A 51 -25.06 -17.98 -37.06
CA LEU A 51 -24.94 -18.33 -38.48
C LEU A 51 -23.73 -17.61 -39.09
N HIS A 52 -22.75 -18.38 -39.58
CA HIS A 52 -21.56 -17.88 -40.25
C HIS A 52 -21.64 -18.06 -41.76
N ILE A 53 -21.51 -16.97 -42.50
CA ILE A 53 -21.34 -16.92 -43.95
C ILE A 53 -19.88 -16.62 -44.26
N THR A 54 -19.21 -17.56 -44.91
CA THR A 54 -17.75 -17.53 -45.08
C THR A 54 -17.27 -16.96 -46.42
N ALA A 55 -18.14 -16.87 -47.43
CA ALA A 55 -17.76 -16.36 -48.75
C ALA A 55 -17.34 -14.87 -48.74
N THR A 56 -16.34 -14.56 -49.57
CA THR A 56 -15.84 -13.19 -49.79
C THR A 56 -16.67 -12.40 -50.79
N THR A 57 -17.41 -13.07 -51.68
CA THR A 57 -18.35 -12.48 -52.65
C THR A 57 -19.63 -13.30 -52.71
N SER A 58 -20.70 -12.72 -53.27
CA SER A 58 -21.99 -13.41 -53.51
C SER A 58 -22.58 -14.12 -52.29
N GLN A 59 -22.54 -13.46 -51.12
CA GLN A 59 -22.96 -14.04 -49.84
C GLN A 59 -24.44 -14.44 -49.82
N LEU A 60 -25.30 -13.59 -50.41
CA LEU A 60 -26.76 -13.73 -50.45
C LEU A 60 -27.28 -13.43 -51.86
N GLU A 61 -27.18 -14.40 -52.77
CA GLU A 61 -27.67 -14.28 -54.16
C GLU A 61 -29.16 -14.62 -54.21
N ASN A 62 -30.01 -13.67 -54.63
CA ASN A 62 -31.47 -13.77 -54.53
C ASN A 62 -31.96 -14.34 -53.16
N SER A 63 -31.25 -14.05 -52.08
CA SER A 63 -31.51 -14.65 -50.77
C SER A 63 -31.72 -13.60 -49.69
N ILE A 64 -32.50 -13.94 -48.66
CA ILE A 64 -32.72 -13.11 -47.46
C ILE A 64 -32.48 -13.93 -46.19
N VAL A 65 -32.18 -13.24 -45.09
CA VAL A 65 -32.02 -13.85 -43.75
C VAL A 65 -32.99 -13.18 -42.78
N LYS A 66 -33.77 -13.97 -42.05
CA LYS A 66 -34.71 -13.53 -41.00
C LYS A 66 -34.18 -13.96 -39.63
N LEU A 67 -33.82 -12.99 -38.81
CA LEU A 67 -33.37 -13.16 -37.44
C LEU A 67 -34.57 -12.89 -36.51
N ASN A 68 -35.19 -13.94 -35.98
CA ASN A 68 -36.44 -13.87 -35.20
C ASN A 68 -36.24 -14.04 -33.69
N SER A 69 -35.01 -13.88 -33.21
CA SER A 69 -34.66 -13.90 -31.78
C SER A 69 -33.47 -12.98 -31.53
N GLU A 70 -33.42 -12.33 -30.37
CA GLU A 70 -32.28 -11.48 -29.92
C GLU A 70 -30.96 -12.28 -29.79
N GLU A 71 -31.05 -13.61 -29.79
CA GLU A 71 -29.92 -14.55 -29.73
C GLU A 71 -29.55 -15.12 -31.12
N SER A 72 -30.23 -14.75 -32.22
CA SER A 72 -29.94 -15.20 -33.59
C SER A 72 -28.90 -14.31 -34.27
N TRP A 73 -27.61 -14.56 -34.08
CA TRP A 73 -26.55 -13.69 -34.61
C TRP A 73 -26.08 -14.14 -35.99
N LEU A 74 -25.87 -13.19 -36.91
CA LEU A 74 -25.40 -13.45 -38.27
C LEU A 74 -24.00 -12.88 -38.48
N PHE A 75 -23.07 -13.74 -38.86
CA PHE A 75 -21.67 -13.42 -39.09
C PHE A 75 -21.33 -13.49 -40.58
N PHE A 76 -20.60 -12.50 -41.06
CA PHE A 76 -19.94 -12.53 -42.36
C PHE A 76 -18.43 -12.53 -42.13
N ASP A 77 -17.82 -13.71 -42.09
CA ASP A 77 -16.46 -13.88 -41.53
C ASP A 77 -15.37 -13.16 -42.33
N ASN A 78 -15.59 -12.96 -43.63
CA ASN A 78 -14.62 -12.36 -44.55
C ASN A 78 -15.12 -11.07 -45.22
N VAL A 79 -16.19 -10.46 -44.69
CA VAL A 79 -16.80 -9.24 -45.26
C VAL A 79 -16.77 -8.12 -44.24
N ARG A 80 -16.26 -6.95 -44.64
CA ARG A 80 -16.12 -5.80 -43.75
C ARG A 80 -17.48 -5.11 -43.49
N PRO A 81 -17.67 -4.50 -42.30
CA PRO A 81 -18.97 -3.94 -41.90
C PRO A 81 -19.54 -2.92 -42.88
N LYS A 82 -18.69 -2.08 -43.50
CA LYS A 82 -19.14 -1.14 -44.53
C LYS A 82 -19.80 -1.83 -45.72
N TYR A 83 -19.23 -2.94 -46.21
CA TYR A 83 -19.83 -3.68 -47.33
C TYR A 83 -21.18 -4.29 -46.93
N VAL A 84 -21.28 -4.82 -45.71
CA VAL A 84 -22.55 -5.36 -45.18
C VAL A 84 -23.61 -4.26 -45.13
N LEU A 85 -23.28 -3.10 -44.57
CA LEU A 85 -24.19 -1.94 -44.52
C LEU A 85 -24.65 -1.51 -45.91
N ASP A 86 -23.72 -1.38 -46.86
CA ASP A 86 -24.01 -0.84 -48.18
C ASP A 86 -24.74 -1.84 -49.10
N ASN A 87 -24.48 -3.16 -48.97
CA ASN A 87 -24.89 -4.16 -49.98
C ASN A 87 -25.71 -5.35 -49.46
N LEU A 88 -25.65 -5.66 -48.16
CA LEU A 88 -26.25 -6.88 -47.61
C LEU A 88 -27.32 -6.62 -46.55
N LEU A 89 -27.28 -5.48 -45.85
CA LEU A 89 -28.21 -5.19 -44.75
C LEU A 89 -29.67 -5.16 -45.21
N SER A 90 -29.94 -4.67 -46.42
CA SER A 90 -31.27 -4.65 -47.04
C SER A 90 -31.85 -6.05 -47.30
N LYS A 91 -31.04 -7.11 -47.19
CA LYS A 91 -31.45 -8.51 -47.33
C LYS A 91 -31.68 -9.20 -45.98
N ILE A 92 -31.55 -8.48 -44.88
CA ILE A 92 -31.68 -9.00 -43.52
C ILE A 92 -32.95 -8.42 -42.89
N PHE A 93 -33.69 -9.25 -42.17
CA PHE A 93 -34.90 -8.88 -41.45
C PHE A 93 -34.76 -9.25 -39.97
N ILE A 94 -35.24 -8.38 -39.09
CA ILE A 94 -35.24 -8.54 -37.63
C ILE A 94 -36.70 -8.63 -37.18
N ASN A 95 -37.12 -9.80 -36.70
CA ASN A 95 -38.51 -10.06 -36.29
C ASN A 95 -39.54 -9.63 -37.35
N GLY A 96 -39.24 -9.88 -38.63
CA GLY A 96 -40.12 -9.54 -39.77
C GLY A 96 -39.95 -8.12 -40.33
N GLU A 97 -39.29 -7.20 -39.61
CA GLU A 97 -38.98 -5.84 -40.07
C GLU A 97 -37.64 -5.78 -40.79
N ALA A 98 -37.46 -4.85 -41.73
CA ALA A 98 -36.16 -4.67 -42.41
C ALA A 98 -35.07 -4.26 -41.39
N ALA A 99 -33.87 -4.85 -41.51
CA ALA A 99 -32.76 -4.52 -40.63
C ALA A 99 -32.31 -3.05 -40.82
N SER A 100 -32.16 -2.35 -39.71
CA SER A 100 -31.83 -0.93 -39.64
C SER A 100 -30.74 -0.71 -38.59
N TYR A 101 -29.56 -0.30 -39.09
CA TYR A 101 -28.36 -0.10 -38.27
C TYR A 101 -28.58 0.91 -37.15
N ARG A 102 -28.25 0.52 -35.91
CA ARG A 102 -28.43 1.29 -34.66
C ARG A 102 -29.89 1.59 -34.27
N ASN A 103 -30.85 0.98 -34.97
CA ASN A 103 -32.26 1.06 -34.62
C ASN A 103 -32.75 -0.28 -34.04
N ASN A 104 -32.99 -1.28 -34.90
CA ASN A 104 -33.43 -2.62 -34.51
C ASN A 104 -32.31 -3.67 -34.55
N CYS A 105 -31.14 -3.34 -35.10
CA CYS A 105 -29.96 -4.19 -35.05
C CYS A 105 -28.66 -3.41 -34.89
N ARG A 106 -27.63 -4.11 -34.44
CA ARG A 106 -26.24 -3.65 -34.40
C ARG A 106 -25.44 -4.33 -35.51
N VAL A 107 -24.58 -3.56 -36.18
CA VAL A 107 -23.61 -4.06 -37.16
C VAL A 107 -22.22 -3.67 -36.69
N SER A 108 -21.42 -4.64 -36.30
CA SER A 108 -20.13 -4.42 -35.65
C SER A 108 -19.02 -5.24 -36.27
N ILE A 109 -17.78 -4.82 -36.01
CA ILE A 109 -16.61 -5.59 -36.39
C ILE A 109 -16.58 -6.92 -35.63
N TYR A 110 -16.27 -8.00 -36.34
CA TYR A 110 -15.98 -9.30 -35.72
C TYR A 110 -14.75 -9.91 -36.37
N LYS A 111 -13.61 -9.85 -35.69
CA LYS A 111 -12.30 -10.18 -36.27
C LYS A 111 -12.03 -9.35 -37.53
N HIS A 112 -11.94 -9.99 -38.70
CA HIS A 112 -11.78 -9.33 -39.99
C HIS A 112 -13.10 -9.16 -40.76
N GLY A 113 -14.18 -9.70 -40.22
CA GLY A 113 -15.51 -9.73 -40.81
C GLY A 113 -16.50 -8.84 -40.07
N THR A 114 -17.76 -9.21 -40.14
CA THR A 114 -18.89 -8.46 -39.55
C THR A 114 -19.77 -9.38 -38.74
N VAL A 115 -20.38 -8.85 -37.69
CA VAL A 115 -21.54 -9.46 -37.02
C VAL A 115 -22.75 -8.52 -37.10
N VAL A 116 -23.92 -9.09 -37.41
CA VAL A 116 -25.24 -8.45 -37.34
C VAL A 116 -25.99 -9.07 -36.18
N ILE A 117 -26.32 -8.23 -35.20
CA ILE A 117 -26.92 -8.62 -33.93
C ILE A 117 -28.34 -8.04 -33.88
N PRO A 118 -29.39 -8.87 -33.72
CA PRO A 118 -30.80 -8.45 -33.68
C PRO A 118 -31.18 -7.83 -32.33
N GLN A 119 -30.39 -6.87 -31.85
CA GLN A 119 -30.62 -6.13 -30.62
C GLN A 119 -30.62 -4.63 -30.95
N GLY A 120 -31.72 -3.96 -30.59
CA GLY A 120 -31.92 -2.53 -30.84
C GLY A 120 -31.26 -1.63 -29.80
N SER A 121 -31.38 -0.32 -30.01
CA SER A 121 -30.78 0.71 -29.13
C SER A 121 -31.37 0.75 -27.71
N SER A 122 -32.60 0.24 -27.52
CA SER A 122 -33.29 0.15 -26.23
C SER A 122 -33.02 -1.16 -25.46
N PHE A 123 -32.23 -2.07 -26.02
CA PHE A 123 -31.93 -3.36 -25.40
C PHE A 123 -31.22 -3.17 -24.04
N GLN A 124 -31.70 -3.88 -23.03
CA GLN A 124 -31.20 -3.82 -21.66
C GLN A 124 -30.42 -5.10 -21.34
N PRO A 125 -29.07 -5.09 -21.42
CA PRO A 125 -28.28 -6.32 -21.38
C PRO A 125 -27.94 -6.81 -19.97
N LEU A 126 -28.18 -5.99 -18.94
CA LEU A 126 -27.80 -6.29 -17.55
C LEU A 126 -29.05 -6.51 -16.70
N THR A 127 -29.05 -7.59 -15.92
CA THR A 127 -30.01 -7.82 -14.84
C THR A 127 -29.25 -8.09 -13.54
N VAL A 128 -29.54 -7.36 -12.49
CA VAL A 128 -28.96 -7.55 -11.14
C VAL A 128 -30.01 -8.07 -10.17
N PHE A 129 -29.58 -8.75 -9.11
CA PHE A 129 -30.43 -9.33 -8.09
C PHE A 129 -29.89 -9.00 -6.70
N ASP A 130 -30.79 -8.74 -5.73
CA ASP A 130 -30.43 -8.52 -4.33
C ASP A 130 -30.22 -9.81 -3.52
N GLY A 131 -30.58 -10.96 -4.11
CA GLY A 131 -30.23 -12.29 -3.63
C GLY A 131 -29.08 -12.93 -4.40
N GLN A 132 -28.40 -13.86 -3.76
CA GLN A 132 -27.47 -14.77 -4.42
C GLN A 132 -28.24 -15.75 -5.33
N ASN A 133 -27.55 -16.37 -6.29
CA ASN A 133 -28.12 -17.35 -7.22
C ASN A 133 -29.36 -16.84 -7.97
N TYR A 134 -29.39 -15.54 -8.30
CA TYR A 134 -30.49 -14.88 -9.02
C TYR A 134 -31.84 -14.91 -8.28
N THR A 135 -31.80 -14.96 -6.95
CA THR A 135 -32.98 -14.90 -6.09
C THR A 135 -33.27 -13.46 -5.65
N GLY A 136 -34.43 -13.23 -5.01
CA GLY A 136 -34.81 -11.93 -4.50
C GLY A 136 -35.41 -11.00 -5.55
N GLN A 137 -35.35 -9.69 -5.32
CA GLN A 137 -35.78 -8.68 -6.29
C GLN A 137 -34.73 -8.53 -7.39
N SER A 138 -35.21 -8.28 -8.62
CA SER A 138 -34.35 -8.06 -9.79
C SER A 138 -34.56 -6.69 -10.40
N ASN A 139 -33.50 -6.09 -10.93
CA ASN A 139 -33.58 -4.86 -11.73
C ASN A 139 -32.79 -5.02 -13.04
N SER A 140 -33.45 -4.71 -14.15
CA SER A 140 -32.86 -4.75 -15.50
C SER A 140 -32.84 -3.38 -16.19
N ASN A 141 -33.19 -2.30 -15.50
CA ASN A 141 -33.34 -0.97 -16.08
C ASN A 141 -32.00 -0.20 -16.07
N TYR A 142 -30.99 -0.74 -16.76
CA TYR A 142 -29.63 -0.17 -16.83
C TYR A 142 -29.22 0.14 -18.28
N SER A 143 -29.61 1.31 -18.74
CA SER A 143 -29.34 1.78 -20.09
C SER A 143 -27.83 1.92 -20.38
N LEU A 144 -27.48 1.72 -21.66
CA LEU A 144 -26.11 1.83 -22.14
C LEU A 144 -25.52 3.23 -21.89
N TYR A 145 -24.25 3.26 -21.52
CA TYR A 145 -23.40 4.45 -21.31
C TYR A 145 -23.81 5.39 -20.17
N VAL A 146 -24.90 5.10 -19.47
CA VAL A 146 -25.38 5.88 -18.31
C VAL A 146 -24.55 5.58 -17.07
N TYR A 147 -24.20 6.63 -16.33
CA TYR A 147 -23.59 6.54 -15.01
C TYR A 147 -24.69 6.28 -13.97
N ASN A 148 -24.89 5.03 -13.57
CA ASN A 148 -25.88 4.68 -12.55
C ASN A 148 -25.21 4.78 -11.18
N ASN A 149 -25.34 5.95 -10.54
CA ASN A 149 -24.71 6.31 -9.26
C ASN A 149 -25.72 6.54 -8.12
N ALA A 150 -27.01 6.26 -8.38
CA ALA A 150 -28.09 6.28 -7.41
C ALA A 150 -28.94 5.02 -7.62
N LEU A 151 -28.55 3.92 -6.98
CA LEU A 151 -29.15 2.60 -7.23
C LEU A 151 -30.45 2.36 -6.43
N GLY A 152 -30.89 3.33 -5.62
CA GLY A 152 -32.11 3.24 -4.83
C GLY A 152 -32.08 2.03 -3.89
N ASP A 153 -33.12 1.20 -3.94
CA ASP A 153 -33.23 0.01 -3.09
C ASP A 153 -32.13 -1.03 -3.33
N PHE A 154 -31.43 -0.99 -4.46
CA PHE A 154 -30.32 -1.89 -4.80
C PHE A 154 -28.95 -1.39 -4.34
N ASP A 155 -28.85 -0.15 -3.85
CA ASP A 155 -27.59 0.41 -3.36
C ASP A 155 -27.04 -0.45 -2.21
N ASN A 156 -25.82 -0.95 -2.36
CA ASN A 156 -25.18 -1.87 -1.41
C ASN A 156 -25.98 -3.16 -1.13
N LYS A 157 -26.87 -3.60 -2.03
CA LYS A 157 -27.64 -4.84 -1.88
C LYS A 157 -27.48 -5.85 -3.00
N ILE A 158 -26.78 -5.51 -4.09
CA ILE A 158 -26.61 -6.44 -5.22
C ILE A 158 -25.71 -7.62 -4.80
N ARG A 159 -26.14 -8.85 -5.13
CA ARG A 159 -25.46 -10.10 -4.74
C ARG A 159 -25.23 -11.09 -5.88
N SER A 160 -25.97 -10.95 -6.98
CA SER A 160 -25.76 -11.73 -8.21
C SER A 160 -26.23 -10.95 -9.44
N PHE A 161 -25.77 -11.32 -10.63
CA PHE A 161 -26.18 -10.66 -11.88
C PHE A 161 -26.05 -11.54 -13.12
N LYS A 162 -26.74 -11.15 -14.19
CA LYS A 162 -26.59 -11.69 -15.54
C LYS A 162 -26.30 -10.56 -16.52
N LEU A 163 -25.29 -10.73 -17.36
CA LEU A 163 -24.92 -9.80 -18.42
C LEU A 163 -24.92 -10.53 -19.77
N LYS A 164 -25.67 -10.00 -20.74
CA LYS A 164 -25.80 -10.57 -22.08
C LYS A 164 -24.50 -10.50 -22.87
N ARG A 165 -24.25 -11.50 -23.73
CA ARG A 165 -23.09 -11.50 -24.65
C ARG A 165 -23.09 -10.27 -25.55
N GLY A 166 -21.90 -9.76 -25.86
CA GLY A 166 -21.71 -8.53 -26.62
C GLY A 166 -21.76 -7.26 -25.79
N TYR A 167 -21.67 -7.36 -24.46
CA TYR A 167 -21.69 -6.23 -23.55
C TYR A 167 -20.59 -6.33 -22.48
N MET A 168 -20.26 -5.16 -21.93
CA MET A 168 -19.35 -4.96 -20.82
C MET A 168 -20.07 -4.19 -19.73
N ALA A 169 -19.84 -4.52 -18.46
CA ALA A 169 -20.36 -3.78 -17.32
C ALA A 169 -19.27 -3.51 -16.30
N THR A 170 -19.24 -2.29 -15.76
CA THR A 170 -18.33 -1.90 -14.69
C THR A 170 -19.11 -1.68 -13.42
N PHE A 171 -18.73 -2.37 -12.35
CA PHE A 171 -19.27 -2.19 -11.01
C PHE A 171 -18.22 -1.53 -10.12
N ALA A 172 -18.65 -0.64 -9.24
CA ALA A 172 -17.80 -0.06 -8.20
C ALA A 172 -18.54 0.07 -6.87
N THR A 173 -17.76 0.12 -5.80
CA THR A 173 -18.26 0.15 -4.42
C THR A 173 -18.63 1.56 -3.95
N SER A 174 -17.99 2.59 -4.50
CA SER A 174 -18.41 3.98 -4.32
C SER A 174 -19.32 4.43 -5.45
N SER A 175 -20.34 5.24 -5.13
CA SER A 175 -21.32 5.74 -6.10
C SER A 175 -20.72 6.61 -7.21
N ASP A 176 -19.56 7.23 -6.98
CA ASP A 176 -18.84 8.00 -7.99
C ASP A 176 -17.99 7.13 -8.94
N GLY A 177 -17.94 5.81 -8.75
CA GLY A 177 -17.12 4.88 -9.53
C GLY A 177 -15.75 4.58 -8.91
N LEU A 178 -15.46 5.12 -7.72
CA LEU A 178 -14.26 4.80 -6.94
C LEU A 178 -14.45 3.57 -6.03
N GLY A 179 -13.48 3.35 -5.12
CA GLY A 179 -13.41 2.16 -4.28
C GLY A 179 -12.92 0.94 -5.05
N TYR A 180 -13.21 -0.26 -4.55
CA TYR A 180 -13.03 -1.46 -5.37
C TYR A 180 -13.97 -1.41 -6.58
N SER A 181 -13.41 -1.58 -7.76
CA SER A 181 -14.17 -1.61 -9.01
C SER A 181 -13.64 -2.67 -9.96
N ARG A 182 -14.53 -3.24 -10.76
CA ARG A 182 -14.20 -4.30 -11.72
C ARG A 182 -15.01 -4.16 -13.00
N VAL A 183 -14.33 -4.41 -14.11
CA VAL A 183 -14.93 -4.56 -15.44
C VAL A 183 -15.27 -6.04 -15.67
N PHE A 184 -16.50 -6.32 -16.08
CA PHE A 184 -16.99 -7.63 -16.48
C PHE A 184 -17.29 -7.61 -17.98
N ILE A 185 -16.79 -8.60 -18.73
CA ILE A 185 -16.90 -8.64 -20.19
C ILE A 185 -17.60 -9.93 -20.60
N ALA A 186 -18.81 -9.82 -21.13
CA ALA A 186 -19.55 -10.94 -21.73
C ALA A 186 -19.19 -11.05 -23.21
N ASP A 187 -17.99 -11.57 -23.49
CA ASP A 187 -17.39 -11.57 -24.84
C ASP A 187 -18.10 -12.52 -25.82
N SER A 188 -18.08 -13.83 -25.55
CA SER A 188 -18.59 -14.88 -26.46
C SER A 188 -19.86 -15.57 -25.97
N LYS A 189 -20.25 -15.37 -24.71
CA LYS A 189 -21.43 -15.94 -24.07
C LYS A 189 -21.95 -15.02 -22.98
N ASP A 190 -23.21 -15.23 -22.60
CA ASP A 190 -23.80 -14.56 -21.44
C ASP A 190 -22.95 -14.85 -20.21
N LEU A 191 -22.70 -13.81 -19.42
CA LEU A 191 -22.02 -13.91 -18.14
C LEU A 191 -23.06 -14.01 -17.04
N GLU A 192 -23.15 -15.18 -16.43
CA GLU A 192 -24.01 -15.43 -15.28
C GLU A 192 -23.14 -15.53 -14.02
N VAL A 193 -23.32 -14.60 -13.08
CA VAL A 193 -22.54 -14.51 -11.84
C VAL A 193 -23.48 -14.78 -10.66
N PRO A 194 -23.57 -16.03 -10.18
CA PRO A 194 -24.52 -16.40 -9.14
C PRO A 194 -24.07 -15.93 -7.75
N LEU A 195 -22.76 -15.74 -7.57
CA LEU A 195 -22.14 -15.26 -6.35
C LEU A 195 -21.15 -14.15 -6.72
N LEU A 196 -21.37 -12.96 -6.19
CA LEU A 196 -20.39 -11.89 -6.31
C LEU A 196 -19.14 -12.19 -5.46
N PRO A 197 -17.95 -11.74 -5.90
CA PRO A 197 -16.77 -11.73 -5.04
C PRO A 197 -17.02 -10.90 -3.77
N ASP A 198 -16.39 -11.26 -2.65
CA ASP A 198 -16.54 -10.57 -1.34
C ASP A 198 -16.29 -9.05 -1.38
N LEU A 199 -15.51 -8.58 -2.36
CA LEU A 199 -15.21 -7.16 -2.56
C LEU A 199 -16.35 -6.38 -3.24
N LEU A 200 -17.37 -7.06 -3.76
CA LEU A 200 -18.55 -6.48 -4.40
C LEU A 200 -19.88 -6.94 -3.79
N ASP A 201 -19.97 -8.14 -3.21
CA ASP A 201 -21.20 -8.65 -2.58
C ASP A 201 -21.71 -7.66 -1.52
N ASN A 202 -22.95 -7.18 -1.68
CA ASN A 202 -23.57 -6.15 -0.82
C ASN A 202 -22.79 -4.83 -0.70
N LYS A 203 -22.03 -4.44 -1.74
CA LYS A 203 -21.22 -3.20 -1.71
C LYS A 203 -21.31 -2.37 -2.98
N ILE A 204 -21.99 -2.85 -4.02
CA ILE A 204 -22.07 -2.12 -5.31
C ILE A 204 -22.96 -0.89 -5.13
N SER A 205 -22.40 0.27 -5.48
CA SER A 205 -23.09 1.57 -5.49
C SER A 205 -23.00 2.27 -6.86
N PHE A 206 -22.27 1.70 -7.81
CA PHE A 206 -22.09 2.25 -9.15
C PHE A 206 -22.14 1.17 -10.23
N ILE A 207 -22.86 1.46 -11.33
CA ILE A 207 -22.94 0.61 -12.52
C ILE A 207 -22.82 1.45 -13.80
N ARG A 208 -21.98 1.00 -14.73
CA ARG A 208 -21.95 1.52 -16.12
C ARG A 208 -21.87 0.38 -17.12
N VAL A 209 -22.70 0.42 -18.16
CA VAL A 209 -22.86 -0.66 -19.14
C VAL A 209 -22.49 -0.17 -20.54
N PHE A 210 -21.79 -1.00 -21.32
CA PHE A 210 -21.25 -0.65 -22.64
C PHE A 210 -21.50 -1.77 -23.65
N GLN A 211 -21.64 -1.40 -24.93
CA GLN A 211 -21.53 -2.36 -26.03
C GLN A 211 -20.07 -2.79 -26.19
N TRP A 212 -19.84 -4.09 -26.29
CA TRP A 212 -18.52 -4.69 -26.46
C TRP A 212 -18.20 -4.95 -27.93
N GLU A 213 -17.06 -4.49 -28.43
CA GLU A 213 -16.58 -4.69 -29.81
C GLU A 213 -15.57 -5.86 -29.90
N TRP A 214 -15.45 -6.47 -31.08
CA TRP A 214 -14.55 -7.60 -31.34
C TRP A 214 -13.43 -7.27 -32.36
N PRO A 215 -12.56 -6.28 -32.07
CA PRO A 215 -11.44 -5.98 -32.93
C PRO A 215 -10.36 -7.06 -32.82
N THR A 216 -9.49 -7.07 -33.82
CA THR A 216 -8.26 -7.85 -33.81
C THR A 216 -7.12 -7.07 -33.15
N LYS A 217 -6.00 -7.73 -32.86
CA LYS A 217 -4.84 -7.10 -32.23
C LYS A 217 -4.31 -5.89 -33.00
N LYS A 218 -4.29 -5.98 -34.32
CA LYS A 218 -3.76 -4.97 -35.25
C LYS A 218 -4.59 -3.69 -35.31
N GLY A 219 -4.00 -2.56 -34.90
CA GLY A 219 -4.60 -1.23 -34.92
C GLY A 219 -3.73 -0.15 -35.56
N TRP A 220 -4.16 1.11 -35.45
CA TRP A 220 -3.46 2.27 -35.99
C TRP A 220 -3.32 3.40 -34.98
N ALA A 221 -2.14 4.02 -34.95
CA ALA A 221 -1.90 5.27 -34.25
C ALA A 221 -2.03 6.41 -35.27
N GLY A 222 -3.15 7.13 -35.27
CA GLY A 222 -3.42 8.24 -36.20
C GLY A 222 -4.90 8.47 -36.54
N SER A 223 -5.16 9.65 -37.11
CA SER A 223 -6.52 10.12 -37.43
C SER A 223 -6.90 10.06 -38.92
N ASP A 224 -5.93 9.93 -39.84
CA ASP A 224 -6.17 10.05 -41.29
C ASP A 224 -6.82 8.78 -41.89
N PRO A 225 -8.10 8.84 -42.35
CA PRO A 225 -8.77 7.72 -43.00
C PRO A 225 -8.10 7.26 -44.30
N GLY A 226 -7.40 8.15 -45.00
CA GLY A 226 -6.63 7.84 -46.20
C GLY A 226 -5.47 6.89 -45.94
N GLN A 227 -5.01 6.79 -44.68
CA GLN A 227 -3.93 5.91 -44.26
C GLN A 227 -4.46 4.64 -43.59
N TYR A 228 -5.34 4.76 -42.59
CA TYR A 228 -5.77 3.58 -41.82
C TYR A 228 -6.78 2.69 -42.56
N THR A 229 -7.55 3.24 -43.51
CA THR A 229 -8.53 2.43 -44.26
C THR A 229 -7.84 1.42 -45.18
N PRO A 230 -6.83 1.80 -46.00
CA PRO A 230 -6.06 0.84 -46.78
C PRO A 230 -5.33 -0.22 -45.94
N LEU A 231 -4.92 0.12 -44.71
CA LEU A 231 -4.26 -0.80 -43.78
C LEU A 231 -5.20 -1.83 -43.13
N ASN A 232 -6.51 -1.73 -43.39
CA ASN A 232 -7.53 -2.70 -42.95
C ASN A 232 -7.42 -3.03 -41.44
N VAL A 233 -7.26 -1.99 -40.63
CA VAL A 233 -7.21 -2.11 -39.16
C VAL A 233 -8.63 -2.26 -38.59
N THR A 234 -8.71 -2.75 -37.35
CA THR A 234 -9.98 -2.96 -36.65
C THR A 234 -10.19 -2.03 -35.46
N TRP A 235 -9.13 -1.35 -35.02
CA TRP A 235 -9.19 -0.31 -34.01
C TRP A 235 -8.13 0.77 -34.27
N ARG A 236 -8.32 1.96 -33.70
CA ARG A 236 -7.37 3.07 -33.77
C ARG A 236 -7.44 3.97 -32.53
N TYR A 237 -6.41 4.78 -32.34
CA TYR A 237 -6.42 5.98 -31.50
C TYR A 237 -5.64 7.09 -32.20
N ASP A 238 -5.75 8.34 -31.75
CA ASP A 238 -5.13 9.51 -32.41
C ASP A 238 -4.66 10.59 -31.43
N TRP A 239 -4.13 10.18 -30.27
CA TRP A 239 -3.65 11.10 -29.22
C TRP A 239 -4.70 12.08 -28.69
N SER A 240 -5.98 11.82 -28.98
CA SER A 240 -7.09 12.70 -28.68
C SER A 240 -8.26 11.92 -28.07
N ALA A 241 -9.30 12.67 -27.73
CA ALA A 241 -10.63 12.15 -27.46
C ALA A 241 -11.64 12.75 -28.45
N SER A 242 -11.24 13.26 -29.62
CA SER A 242 -12.17 13.87 -30.57
C SER A 242 -12.79 12.88 -31.57
N GLY A 243 -12.18 11.71 -31.77
CA GLY A 243 -12.66 10.67 -32.68
C GLY A 243 -13.91 9.91 -32.22
N SER A 244 -14.36 8.96 -33.04
CA SER A 244 -15.52 8.11 -32.76
C SER A 244 -15.37 6.71 -33.33
N THR A 245 -15.99 5.73 -32.67
CA THR A 245 -16.12 4.36 -33.16
C THR A 245 -17.05 4.33 -34.36
N THR A 246 -16.63 3.65 -35.42
CA THR A 246 -17.45 3.37 -36.60
C THR A 246 -17.85 1.89 -36.60
N SER A 247 -18.67 1.45 -37.55
CA SER A 247 -18.97 0.03 -37.70
C SER A 247 -17.75 -0.82 -38.06
N ALA A 248 -16.72 -0.22 -38.69
CA ALA A 248 -15.55 -0.94 -39.22
C ALA A 248 -14.29 -0.83 -38.34
N VAL A 249 -14.21 0.20 -37.49
CA VAL A 249 -13.03 0.51 -36.68
C VAL A 249 -13.47 1.04 -35.31
N GLU A 250 -13.04 0.37 -34.24
CA GLU A 250 -13.18 0.88 -32.86
C GLU A 250 -12.24 2.07 -32.62
N TYR A 251 -12.75 3.11 -31.97
CA TYR A 251 -11.93 4.23 -31.51
C TYR A 251 -11.63 4.11 -30.02
N VAL A 252 -10.36 4.33 -29.65
CA VAL A 252 -9.92 4.34 -28.26
C VAL A 252 -9.48 5.76 -27.88
N PRO A 253 -10.19 6.47 -26.98
CA PRO A 253 -9.76 7.77 -26.49
C PRO A 253 -8.52 7.64 -25.59
N ILE A 254 -7.75 8.72 -25.51
CA ILE A 254 -6.62 8.87 -24.61
C ILE A 254 -6.71 10.19 -23.85
N LYS A 255 -6.30 10.18 -22.59
CA LYS A 255 -6.01 11.40 -21.85
C LYS A 255 -4.54 11.77 -22.10
N GLN A 256 -4.27 12.52 -23.17
CA GLN A 256 -2.91 12.75 -23.67
C GLN A 256 -1.95 13.30 -22.61
N ASN A 257 -2.37 14.29 -21.82
CA ASN A 257 -1.61 14.88 -20.72
C ASN A 257 -2.54 15.31 -19.57
N ALA A 258 -2.02 15.90 -18.49
CA ALA A 258 -2.83 16.31 -17.33
C ALA A 258 -3.99 17.26 -17.69
N GLY A 259 -3.78 18.19 -18.63
CA GLY A 259 -4.75 19.23 -18.99
C GLY A 259 -5.70 18.88 -20.13
N TRP A 260 -5.32 17.99 -21.05
CA TRP A 260 -6.08 17.72 -22.27
C TRP A 260 -6.01 16.24 -22.71
N PRO A 261 -7.03 15.69 -23.41
CA PRO A 261 -8.40 16.19 -23.54
C PRO A 261 -9.13 16.37 -22.19
N GLY A 262 -10.27 17.06 -22.21
CA GLY A 262 -11.07 17.31 -20.99
C GLY A 262 -11.90 16.09 -20.58
N TRP A 263 -12.15 15.92 -19.28
CA TRP A 263 -12.95 14.80 -18.77
C TRP A 263 -14.38 14.77 -19.31
N GLY A 264 -15.00 15.93 -19.56
CA GLY A 264 -16.33 15.99 -20.18
C GLY A 264 -16.36 15.37 -21.59
N GLU A 265 -15.32 15.58 -22.40
CA GLU A 265 -15.19 14.99 -23.73
C GLU A 265 -15.00 13.46 -23.66
N ILE A 266 -14.13 13.00 -22.74
CA ILE A 266 -13.87 11.57 -22.53
C ILE A 266 -15.12 10.86 -21.98
N ASN A 267 -15.74 11.40 -20.93
CA ASN A 267 -16.90 10.81 -20.27
C ASN A 267 -18.15 10.81 -21.17
N GLY A 268 -18.26 11.78 -22.07
CA GLY A 268 -19.31 11.87 -23.08
C GLY A 268 -19.19 10.85 -24.22
N LYS A 269 -18.09 10.08 -24.31
CA LYS A 269 -17.94 9.07 -25.37
C LYS A 269 -18.89 7.90 -25.19
N GLN A 270 -19.50 7.53 -26.32
CA GLN A 270 -20.31 6.33 -26.46
C GLN A 270 -19.64 5.38 -27.46
N ASN A 271 -19.95 4.08 -27.36
CA ASN A 271 -19.36 3.03 -28.21
C ASN A 271 -17.83 2.92 -28.08
N VAL A 272 -17.29 3.31 -26.93
CA VAL A 272 -15.89 3.07 -26.55
C VAL A 272 -15.87 2.25 -25.28
N THR A 273 -14.98 1.28 -25.18
CA THR A 273 -14.86 0.41 -23.99
C THR A 273 -13.55 0.62 -23.23
N HIS A 274 -12.61 1.37 -23.79
CA HIS A 274 -11.27 1.55 -23.25
C HIS A 274 -10.91 3.02 -23.12
N LEU A 275 -9.96 3.30 -22.23
CA LEU A 275 -9.33 4.61 -22.09
C LEU A 275 -7.84 4.43 -21.86
N LEU A 276 -7.03 5.04 -22.70
CA LEU A 276 -5.58 5.07 -22.55
C LEU A 276 -5.13 6.15 -21.56
N GLY A 277 -4.14 5.82 -20.73
CA GLY A 277 -3.45 6.74 -19.84
C GLY A 277 -2.58 7.76 -20.55
N PHE A 278 -1.84 8.56 -19.78
CA PHE A 278 -1.01 9.64 -20.32
C PHE A 278 0.07 9.16 -21.29
N ASN A 279 0.34 9.99 -22.31
CA ASN A 279 1.35 9.74 -23.33
C ASN A 279 2.74 10.20 -22.85
N GLU A 280 3.67 9.26 -22.72
CA GLU A 280 5.08 9.49 -22.37
C GLU A 280 5.28 10.45 -21.18
N PRO A 281 4.69 10.18 -20.01
CA PRO A 281 4.81 11.06 -18.84
C PRO A 281 6.24 11.23 -18.34
N ASN A 282 7.13 10.30 -18.66
CA ASN A 282 8.54 10.33 -18.31
C ASN A 282 9.38 11.29 -19.19
N ARG A 283 8.78 11.94 -20.21
CA ARG A 283 9.48 12.78 -21.19
C ARG A 283 9.12 14.26 -21.00
N PRO A 284 10.11 15.17 -20.92
CA PRO A 284 9.88 16.60 -20.71
C PRO A 284 9.21 17.30 -21.90
N ASP A 285 9.36 16.74 -23.09
CA ASP A 285 8.81 17.19 -24.37
C ASP A 285 7.42 16.60 -24.70
N GLN A 286 6.86 15.80 -23.78
CA GLN A 286 5.57 15.12 -23.95
C GLN A 286 4.60 15.52 -22.83
N SER A 287 3.95 14.58 -22.13
CA SER A 287 3.04 14.95 -21.04
C SER A 287 3.77 15.43 -19.77
N ASN A 288 5.05 15.08 -19.60
CA ASN A 288 5.96 15.57 -18.55
C ASN A 288 5.35 15.58 -17.13
N MET A 289 5.18 14.39 -16.56
CA MET A 289 4.49 14.20 -15.28
C MET A 289 5.31 13.33 -14.33
N THR A 290 5.28 13.67 -13.05
CA THR A 290 5.73 12.74 -12.00
C THR A 290 4.68 11.64 -11.78
N VAL A 291 5.11 10.53 -11.18
CA VAL A 291 4.19 9.44 -10.77
C VAL A 291 3.11 9.96 -9.82
N GLU A 292 3.46 10.81 -8.85
CA GLU A 292 2.51 11.38 -7.88
C GLU A 292 1.43 12.25 -8.57
N GLN A 293 1.80 13.04 -9.58
CA GLN A 293 0.84 13.83 -10.37
C GLN A 293 -0.13 12.93 -11.15
N ALA A 294 0.37 11.86 -11.76
CA ALA A 294 -0.48 10.90 -12.48
C ALA A 294 -1.44 10.17 -11.52
N LEU A 295 -0.97 9.77 -10.33
CA LEU A 295 -1.78 9.11 -9.30
C LEU A 295 -2.87 10.02 -8.74
N ALA A 296 -2.60 11.33 -8.60
CA ALA A 296 -3.59 12.30 -8.14
C ALA A 296 -4.78 12.43 -9.10
N ILE A 297 -4.56 12.24 -10.41
CA ILE A 297 -5.59 12.33 -11.46
C ILE A 297 -6.25 10.97 -11.73
N TRP A 298 -5.58 9.85 -11.42
CA TRP A 298 -6.08 8.50 -11.68
C TRP A 298 -7.52 8.19 -11.21
N PRO A 299 -8.02 8.74 -10.08
CA PRO A 299 -9.42 8.59 -9.70
C PRO A 299 -10.41 8.97 -10.82
N GLU A 300 -10.15 10.01 -11.62
CA GLU A 300 -11.03 10.40 -12.73
C GLU A 300 -11.11 9.34 -13.84
N TYR A 301 -10.03 8.58 -14.07
CA TYR A 301 -10.06 7.43 -14.96
C TYR A 301 -10.99 6.34 -14.42
N MET A 302 -10.91 6.02 -13.12
CA MET A 302 -11.77 5.01 -12.49
C MET A 302 -13.25 5.40 -12.56
N LYS A 303 -13.57 6.67 -12.28
CA LYS A 303 -14.94 7.22 -12.38
C LYS A 303 -15.54 7.06 -13.77
N SER A 304 -14.72 7.05 -14.83
CA SER A 304 -15.21 6.80 -16.19
C SER A 304 -15.90 5.45 -16.35
N GLY A 305 -15.56 4.45 -15.54
CA GLY A 305 -16.07 3.09 -15.71
C GLY A 305 -15.57 2.38 -17.00
N LEU A 306 -14.69 2.98 -17.79
CA LEU A 306 -14.04 2.34 -18.95
C LEU A 306 -12.95 1.36 -18.49
N ARG A 307 -12.52 0.47 -19.38
CA ARG A 307 -11.35 -0.38 -19.17
C ARG A 307 -10.07 0.43 -19.32
N LEU A 308 -9.23 0.46 -18.29
CA LEU A 308 -8.16 1.46 -18.14
C LEU A 308 -6.78 0.92 -18.50
N GLY A 309 -6.13 1.57 -19.45
CA GLY A 309 -4.73 1.35 -19.78
C GLY A 309 -3.83 2.25 -18.98
N SER A 310 -2.71 1.73 -18.45
CA SER A 310 -1.70 2.56 -17.80
C SER A 310 -1.26 3.73 -18.68
N PRO A 311 -0.65 4.78 -18.11
CA PRO A 311 0.19 5.67 -18.89
C PRO A 311 1.27 4.88 -19.63
N SER A 312 1.70 5.38 -20.77
CA SER A 312 2.65 4.71 -21.66
C SER A 312 3.95 5.51 -21.73
N PRO A 313 4.99 5.15 -20.95
CA PRO A 313 6.30 5.75 -21.10
C PRO A 313 6.92 5.50 -22.46
N SER A 314 7.84 6.37 -22.86
CA SER A 314 8.52 6.31 -24.17
C SER A 314 9.28 5.00 -24.43
N ASP A 315 9.68 4.31 -23.36
CA ASP A 315 10.19 2.94 -23.38
C ASP A 315 9.92 2.30 -21.99
N PRO A 316 9.51 1.02 -21.92
CA PRO A 316 9.26 0.34 -20.65
C PRO A 316 10.55 -0.13 -19.94
N PHE A 317 11.73 0.13 -20.51
CA PHE A 317 13.05 -0.22 -19.99
C PHE A 317 13.97 1.01 -19.89
N GLY A 318 15.16 0.85 -19.31
CA GLY A 318 16.16 1.91 -19.15
C GLY A 318 15.93 2.85 -17.96
N SER A 319 16.67 3.96 -17.92
CA SER A 319 16.68 4.91 -16.78
C SER A 319 15.31 5.57 -16.53
N ASN A 320 14.42 5.56 -17.52
CA ASN A 320 13.09 6.17 -17.43
C ASN A 320 11.94 5.14 -17.38
N GLY A 321 12.21 3.85 -17.57
CA GLY A 321 11.22 2.77 -17.46
C GLY A 321 10.73 2.52 -16.02
N ALA A 322 11.51 2.96 -15.02
CA ALA A 322 11.12 2.90 -13.61
C ALA A 322 9.78 3.59 -13.33
N TRP A 323 9.44 4.64 -14.11
CA TRP A 323 8.20 5.40 -13.97
C TRP A 323 6.96 4.50 -14.07
N LEU A 324 6.91 3.59 -15.05
CA LEU A 324 5.76 2.70 -15.26
C LEU A 324 5.52 1.80 -14.05
N TYR A 325 6.58 1.16 -13.57
CA TYR A 325 6.47 0.18 -12.49
C TYR A 325 6.21 0.87 -11.15
N GLU A 326 6.82 2.04 -10.89
CA GLU A 326 6.53 2.84 -9.71
C GLU A 326 5.05 3.29 -9.69
N PHE A 327 4.52 3.70 -10.85
CA PHE A 327 3.10 4.03 -11.00
C PHE A 327 2.20 2.81 -10.73
N LEU A 328 2.46 1.67 -11.37
CA LEU A 328 1.65 0.45 -11.19
C LEU A 328 1.71 -0.10 -9.77
N ASP A 329 2.90 -0.13 -9.14
CA ASP A 329 3.06 -0.55 -7.75
C ASP A 329 2.37 0.42 -6.79
N SER A 330 2.38 1.72 -7.12
CA SER A 330 1.64 2.74 -6.38
C SER A 330 0.13 2.62 -6.51
N CYS A 331 -0.39 2.26 -7.69
CA CYS A 331 -1.79 1.92 -7.91
C CYS A 331 -2.18 0.69 -7.07
N LYS A 332 -1.37 -0.38 -7.09
CA LYS A 332 -1.57 -1.57 -6.24
C LYS A 332 -1.60 -1.22 -4.75
N ALA A 333 -0.72 -0.33 -4.29
CA ALA A 333 -0.68 0.12 -2.89
C ALA A 333 -1.89 0.97 -2.48
N ARG A 334 -2.54 1.63 -3.45
CA ARG A 334 -3.74 2.47 -3.27
C ARG A 334 -5.05 1.75 -3.60
N ASN A 335 -4.99 0.49 -4.04
CA ASN A 335 -6.13 -0.27 -4.58
C ASN A 335 -6.79 0.40 -5.80
N TYR A 336 -6.01 1.10 -6.62
CA TYR A 336 -6.49 1.68 -7.87
C TYR A 336 -6.52 0.65 -8.99
N ARG A 337 -7.59 0.65 -9.78
CA ARG A 337 -7.78 -0.26 -10.92
C ARG A 337 -6.90 0.17 -12.10
N VAL A 338 -6.19 -0.80 -12.68
CA VAL A 338 -5.54 -0.73 -14.00
C VAL A 338 -5.79 -2.06 -14.69
N ASP A 339 -6.37 -2.04 -15.87
CA ASP A 339 -6.91 -3.24 -16.53
C ASP A 339 -5.96 -3.80 -17.61
N TYR A 340 -5.03 -2.99 -18.11
CA TYR A 340 -3.95 -3.40 -19.01
C TYR A 340 -2.77 -2.43 -18.92
N VAL A 341 -1.58 -2.89 -19.31
CA VAL A 341 -0.38 -2.06 -19.38
C VAL A 341 -0.17 -1.57 -20.81
N ALA A 342 -0.06 -0.26 -20.99
CA ALA A 342 0.28 0.37 -22.26
C ALA A 342 1.78 0.69 -22.30
N ILE A 343 2.44 0.40 -23.43
CA ILE A 343 3.87 0.67 -23.65
C ILE A 343 4.13 1.21 -25.06
N HIS A 344 5.22 1.96 -25.20
CA HIS A 344 5.84 2.26 -26.49
C HIS A 344 7.06 1.36 -26.72
N ALA A 345 7.28 0.94 -27.97
CA ALA A 345 8.31 -0.03 -28.32
C ALA A 345 8.95 0.32 -29.67
N TYR A 346 9.90 1.26 -29.66
CA TYR A 346 10.74 1.59 -30.82
C TYR A 346 12.00 0.71 -30.83
N TRP A 347 11.82 -0.61 -30.99
CA TRP A 347 12.90 -1.58 -30.79
C TRP A 347 13.43 -2.15 -32.11
N ALA A 348 14.69 -1.85 -32.41
CA ALA A 348 15.45 -2.54 -33.46
C ALA A 348 16.07 -3.84 -32.93
N LYS A 349 15.21 -4.83 -32.67
CA LYS A 349 15.56 -6.10 -32.02
C LYS A 349 15.06 -7.30 -32.83
N SER A 350 15.66 -8.47 -32.60
CA SER A 350 15.18 -9.73 -33.20
C SER A 350 13.79 -10.13 -32.65
N PRO A 351 12.99 -10.92 -33.39
CA PRO A 351 11.69 -11.41 -32.91
C PRO A 351 11.75 -12.12 -31.55
N GLN A 352 12.81 -12.89 -31.29
CA GLN A 352 12.98 -13.56 -29.99
C GLN A 352 13.19 -12.57 -28.84
N GLN A 353 13.94 -11.49 -29.08
CA GLN A 353 14.14 -10.44 -28.07
C GLN A 353 12.84 -9.67 -27.82
N TRP A 354 12.07 -9.36 -28.87
CA TRP A 354 10.72 -8.80 -28.73
C TRP A 354 9.84 -9.65 -27.81
N TYR A 355 9.80 -10.97 -28.03
CA TYR A 355 9.03 -11.88 -27.17
C TYR A 355 9.53 -11.86 -25.73
N ASN A 356 10.84 -11.93 -25.51
CA ASN A 356 11.43 -11.95 -24.17
C ASN A 356 11.10 -10.67 -23.38
N ASP A 357 11.20 -9.51 -24.03
CA ASP A 357 10.90 -8.22 -23.42
C ASP A 357 9.42 -8.08 -23.07
N LEU A 358 8.53 -8.43 -24.00
CA LEU A 358 7.08 -8.44 -23.75
C LEU A 358 6.71 -9.42 -22.63
N LYS A 359 7.30 -10.61 -22.63
CA LYS A 359 7.11 -11.60 -21.57
C LYS A 359 7.52 -11.02 -20.21
N TRP A 360 8.68 -10.36 -20.14
CA TRP A 360 9.14 -9.76 -18.89
C TRP A 360 8.18 -8.68 -18.38
N VAL A 361 7.69 -7.79 -19.24
CA VAL A 361 6.70 -6.76 -18.86
C VAL A 361 5.42 -7.41 -18.32
N HIS A 362 4.93 -8.45 -19.01
CA HIS A 362 3.73 -9.18 -18.57
C HIS A 362 3.93 -9.86 -17.21
N GLU A 363 5.04 -10.58 -17.02
CA GLU A 363 5.35 -11.27 -15.76
C GLU A 363 5.59 -10.28 -14.61
N LYS A 364 6.22 -9.13 -14.88
CA LYS A 364 6.48 -8.09 -13.89
C LYS A 364 5.20 -7.41 -13.41
N THR A 365 4.26 -7.15 -14.33
CA THR A 365 3.04 -6.38 -14.04
C THR A 365 1.87 -7.26 -13.63
N GLY A 366 1.77 -8.46 -14.21
CA GLY A 366 0.61 -9.35 -14.15
C GLY A 366 -0.54 -8.93 -15.08
N LEU A 367 -0.32 -7.97 -15.99
CA LEU A 367 -1.36 -7.36 -16.82
C LEU A 367 -1.19 -7.73 -18.31
N PRO A 368 -2.29 -7.81 -19.09
CA PRO A 368 -2.19 -7.88 -20.54
C PRO A 368 -1.56 -6.61 -21.13
N ILE A 369 -0.88 -6.75 -22.27
CA ILE A 369 -0.08 -5.67 -22.88
C ILE A 369 -0.80 -5.07 -24.08
N TRP A 370 -0.80 -3.73 -24.13
CA TRP A 370 -1.10 -2.94 -25.30
C TRP A 370 0.18 -2.20 -25.74
N ILE A 371 0.53 -2.34 -27.01
CA ILE A 371 1.68 -1.64 -27.60
C ILE A 371 1.12 -0.48 -28.43
N THR A 372 0.93 0.67 -27.80
CA THR A 372 0.21 1.80 -28.41
C THR A 372 1.04 2.52 -29.46
N GLU A 373 2.36 2.48 -29.34
CA GLU A 373 3.26 2.91 -30.40
C GLU A 373 4.39 1.91 -30.55
N TRP A 374 4.69 1.53 -31.78
CA TRP A 374 5.89 0.77 -32.06
C TRP A 374 6.36 0.95 -33.50
N ASN A 375 7.65 0.71 -33.70
CA ASN A 375 8.24 0.49 -35.02
C ASN A 375 9.58 -0.24 -34.82
N ASN A 376 10.18 -0.71 -35.91
CA ASN A 376 11.51 -1.33 -35.91
C ASN A 376 12.58 -0.23 -35.75
N GLY A 377 12.75 0.23 -34.51
CA GLY A 377 13.53 1.45 -34.24
C GLY A 377 12.86 2.73 -34.77
N ALA A 378 13.59 3.82 -34.71
CA ALA A 378 13.15 5.18 -35.03
C ALA A 378 14.35 6.06 -35.44
N ASN A 379 14.12 7.32 -35.82
CA ASN A 379 15.20 8.27 -36.13
C ASN A 379 16.06 8.68 -34.92
N TRP A 380 15.67 8.28 -33.70
CA TRP A 380 16.41 8.53 -32.46
C TRP A 380 17.04 7.25 -31.86
N THR A 381 16.98 6.13 -32.57
CA THR A 381 17.62 4.87 -32.15
C THR A 381 18.94 4.63 -32.91
N ASN A 382 19.77 3.71 -32.40
CA ASN A 382 21.20 3.58 -32.79
C ASN A 382 21.52 2.31 -33.59
N GLU A 383 20.54 1.71 -34.23
CA GLU A 383 20.75 0.53 -35.08
C GLU A 383 21.44 0.88 -36.41
N TRP A 384 22.08 -0.12 -37.00
CA TRP A 384 22.88 0.03 -38.23
C TRP A 384 22.03 0.27 -39.50
N TRP A 385 20.72 0.09 -39.41
CA TRP A 385 19.79 0.31 -40.51
C TRP A 385 18.89 1.52 -40.18
N PRO A 386 18.29 2.22 -41.15
CA PRO A 386 18.37 2.05 -42.60
C PRO A 386 19.74 2.49 -43.13
N THR A 387 19.88 2.50 -44.45
CA THR A 387 21.06 3.09 -45.11
C THR A 387 21.17 4.59 -44.80
N ALA A 388 22.26 5.23 -45.22
CA ALA A 388 22.45 6.68 -45.06
C ALA A 388 21.32 7.48 -45.73
N ASP A 389 20.78 6.97 -46.85
CA ASP A 389 19.53 7.46 -47.44
C ASP A 389 18.34 6.94 -46.61
N ARG A 390 17.61 7.85 -45.98
CA ARG A 390 16.47 7.53 -45.12
C ARG A 390 15.14 7.43 -45.89
N SER A 391 15.17 7.56 -47.22
CA SER A 391 14.03 7.39 -48.11
C SER A 391 13.55 5.93 -48.21
N LEU A 392 12.40 5.70 -48.85
CA LEU A 392 11.90 4.37 -49.21
C LEU A 392 12.68 3.76 -50.41
N SER A 393 13.99 3.59 -50.26
CA SER A 393 14.81 2.86 -51.22
C SER A 393 14.46 1.37 -51.23
N PRO A 394 14.74 0.63 -52.32
CA PRO A 394 14.45 -0.82 -52.38
C PRO A 394 15.09 -1.62 -51.24
N GLU A 395 16.30 -1.28 -50.83
CA GLU A 395 17.01 -1.93 -49.71
C GLU A 395 16.30 -1.67 -48.38
N ASN A 396 15.96 -0.41 -48.09
CA ASN A 396 15.25 -0.03 -46.87
C ASN A 396 13.85 -0.67 -46.82
N ALA A 397 13.12 -0.67 -47.95
CA ALA A 397 11.80 -1.28 -48.06
C ALA A 397 11.85 -2.80 -47.80
N ALA A 398 12.86 -3.49 -48.37
CA ALA A 398 13.05 -4.93 -48.15
C ALA A 398 13.40 -5.24 -46.68
N LYS A 399 14.28 -4.44 -46.07
CA LYS A 399 14.67 -4.58 -44.66
C LYS A 399 13.47 -4.37 -43.73
N GLN A 400 12.72 -3.29 -43.92
CA GLN A 400 11.55 -3.00 -43.11
C GLN A 400 10.47 -4.07 -43.26
N LEU A 401 10.18 -4.52 -44.49
CA LEU A 401 9.23 -5.60 -44.74
C LEU A 401 9.64 -6.90 -44.01
N ASN A 402 10.91 -7.30 -44.09
CA ASN A 402 11.41 -8.52 -43.45
C ASN A 402 11.22 -8.49 -41.93
N ASP A 403 11.56 -7.38 -41.30
CA ASP A 403 11.50 -7.28 -39.84
C ASP A 403 10.07 -7.13 -39.34
N ILE A 404 9.22 -6.38 -40.06
CA ILE A 404 7.78 -6.27 -39.75
C ILE A 404 7.11 -7.65 -39.80
N LYS A 405 7.46 -8.52 -40.76
CA LYS A 405 6.97 -9.92 -40.79
C LYS A 405 7.33 -10.67 -39.52
N GLY A 406 8.60 -10.59 -39.10
CA GLY A 406 9.08 -11.27 -37.89
C GLY A 406 8.44 -10.74 -36.61
N ILE A 407 8.33 -9.42 -36.48
CA ILE A 407 7.73 -8.78 -35.30
C ILE A 407 6.23 -9.07 -35.23
N LEU A 408 5.48 -8.93 -36.33
CA LEU A 408 4.04 -9.21 -36.34
C LEU A 408 3.73 -10.67 -35.98
N ASN A 409 4.54 -11.62 -36.42
CA ASN A 409 4.38 -13.02 -36.01
C ASN A 409 4.45 -13.18 -34.48
N VAL A 410 5.37 -12.46 -33.82
CA VAL A 410 5.45 -12.42 -32.34
C VAL A 410 4.20 -11.78 -31.75
N LEU A 411 3.83 -10.58 -32.20
CA LEU A 411 2.70 -9.83 -31.62
C LEU A 411 1.36 -10.59 -31.77
N ASP A 412 1.17 -11.29 -32.89
CA ASP A 412 -0.04 -12.06 -33.15
C ASP A 412 -0.10 -13.35 -32.35
N THR A 413 1.02 -14.07 -32.21
CA THR A 413 1.08 -15.35 -31.50
C THR A 413 1.19 -15.22 -29.98
N THR A 414 1.69 -14.08 -29.48
CA THR A 414 1.85 -13.83 -28.05
C THR A 414 0.50 -13.56 -27.40
N SER A 415 -0.01 -14.50 -26.61
CA SER A 415 -1.40 -14.50 -26.12
C SER A 415 -1.71 -13.45 -25.04
N PHE A 416 -0.71 -12.90 -24.37
CA PHE A 416 -0.85 -11.81 -23.39
C PHE A 416 -0.68 -10.41 -24.00
N VAL A 417 -0.37 -10.32 -25.30
CA VAL A 417 -0.49 -9.07 -26.07
C VAL A 417 -1.90 -9.01 -26.61
N GLU A 418 -2.67 -8.02 -26.17
CA GLU A 418 -4.05 -7.82 -26.60
C GLU A 418 -4.14 -6.93 -27.83
N ARG A 419 -3.34 -5.86 -27.90
CA ARG A 419 -3.42 -4.89 -29.00
C ARG A 419 -2.05 -4.30 -29.33
N TYR A 420 -1.85 -3.93 -30.58
CA TYR A 420 -0.70 -3.18 -31.04
C TYR A 420 -1.07 -2.21 -32.16
N SER A 421 -0.47 -1.01 -32.16
CA SER A 421 -0.66 0.00 -33.20
C SER A 421 0.69 0.55 -33.64
N ILE A 422 0.98 0.37 -34.92
CA ILE A 422 2.26 0.81 -35.50
C ILE A 422 2.28 2.33 -35.63
N TYR A 423 3.40 2.96 -35.30
CA TYR A 423 3.59 4.40 -35.44
C TYR A 423 4.32 4.71 -36.76
N ASN A 424 3.68 5.54 -37.60
CA ASN A 424 4.11 5.75 -38.99
C ASN A 424 5.19 6.84 -39.15
N TRP A 425 5.10 7.93 -38.38
CA TRP A 425 5.84 9.17 -38.62
C TRP A 425 7.23 9.19 -37.96
N VAL A 426 8.08 8.23 -38.35
CA VAL A 426 9.50 8.18 -37.97
C VAL A 426 10.39 8.59 -39.15
N GLN A 427 10.41 7.79 -40.21
CA GLN A 427 11.14 8.04 -41.46
C GLN A 427 10.45 7.26 -42.60
N ASP A 428 10.54 7.71 -43.84
CA ASP A 428 9.87 7.07 -45.00
C ASP A 428 10.24 5.59 -45.15
N CYS A 429 11.51 5.24 -44.93
CA CYS A 429 12.02 3.86 -44.87
C CYS A 429 11.34 2.95 -43.84
N ARG A 430 10.65 3.50 -42.85
CA ARG A 430 9.93 2.77 -41.78
C ARG A 430 8.41 2.87 -41.90
N ALA A 431 7.91 3.75 -42.76
CA ALA A 431 6.49 4.03 -42.89
C ALA A 431 5.72 2.81 -43.43
N MET A 432 4.50 2.63 -42.94
CA MET A 432 3.52 1.72 -43.55
C MET A 432 2.79 2.42 -44.70
N ALA A 433 2.56 3.73 -44.60
CA ALA A 433 1.89 4.52 -45.61
C ALA A 433 2.60 5.87 -45.83
N LEU A 434 2.71 6.28 -47.10
CA LEU A 434 3.16 7.59 -47.53
C LEU A 434 2.00 8.25 -48.29
N GLY A 435 1.31 9.18 -47.63
CA GLY A 435 -0.02 9.63 -48.10
C GLY A 435 -1.00 8.47 -48.09
N SER A 436 -1.74 8.26 -49.19
CA SER A 436 -2.67 7.14 -49.36
C SER A 436 -2.02 5.86 -49.93
N ASN A 437 -0.71 5.89 -50.24
CA ASN A 437 -0.01 4.76 -50.84
C ASN A 437 0.64 3.90 -49.75
N LEU A 438 0.43 2.59 -49.83
CA LEU A 438 1.07 1.64 -48.93
C LEU A 438 2.52 1.37 -49.39
N THR A 439 3.43 1.28 -48.44
CA THR A 439 4.77 0.74 -48.68
C THR A 439 4.69 -0.79 -48.74
N PRO A 440 5.73 -1.52 -49.21
CA PRO A 440 5.71 -2.99 -49.17
C PRO A 440 5.44 -3.57 -47.77
N ALA A 441 5.96 -2.93 -46.72
CA ALA A 441 5.66 -3.30 -45.34
C ALA A 441 4.19 -2.99 -44.96
N GLY A 442 3.65 -1.87 -45.43
CA GLY A 442 2.25 -1.51 -45.27
C GLY A 442 1.28 -2.46 -45.97
N GLU A 443 1.61 -2.95 -47.17
CA GLU A 443 0.83 -3.98 -47.87
C GLU A 443 0.78 -5.29 -47.06
N TYR A 444 1.92 -5.70 -46.50
CA TYR A 444 1.96 -6.85 -45.61
C TYR A 444 1.16 -6.61 -44.32
N TYR A 445 1.31 -5.43 -43.71
CA TYR A 445 0.54 -5.04 -42.53
C TYR A 445 -0.96 -5.08 -42.82
N ALA A 446 -1.40 -4.58 -43.97
CA ALA A 446 -2.79 -4.61 -44.42
C ALA A 446 -3.32 -6.04 -44.59
N ALA A 447 -2.56 -6.88 -45.28
CA ALA A 447 -2.90 -8.28 -45.55
C ALA A 447 -2.85 -9.18 -44.30
N ASN A 448 -2.03 -8.82 -43.30
CA ASN A 448 -1.87 -9.62 -42.09
C ASN A 448 -3.17 -9.72 -41.31
N LYS A 449 -3.64 -10.96 -41.12
CA LYS A 449 -4.87 -11.31 -40.41
C LYS A 449 -4.60 -11.63 -38.94
N SER A 450 -4.34 -10.59 -38.14
CA SER A 450 -4.07 -10.72 -36.70
C SER A 450 -5.24 -11.36 -35.93
N ARG A 451 -4.94 -12.05 -34.82
CA ARG A 451 -5.96 -12.71 -33.98
C ARG A 451 -6.89 -11.70 -33.27
N MET A 452 -7.97 -12.21 -32.67
CA MET A 452 -8.83 -11.42 -31.78
C MET A 452 -8.01 -10.73 -30.69
N ALA A 453 -8.34 -9.48 -30.37
CA ALA A 453 -7.59 -8.69 -29.40
C ALA A 453 -7.77 -9.20 -27.97
N TYR A 454 -9.02 -9.27 -27.50
CA TYR A 454 -9.32 -9.73 -26.16
C TYR A 454 -9.16 -11.24 -26.03
N ASN A 455 -8.59 -11.66 -24.91
CA ASN A 455 -8.44 -13.07 -24.56
C ASN A 455 -8.89 -13.26 -23.11
N PRO A 456 -10.03 -13.93 -22.86
CA PRO A 456 -10.58 -14.08 -21.50
C PRO A 456 -9.64 -14.84 -20.55
N LYS A 457 -8.65 -15.58 -21.07
CA LYS A 457 -7.60 -16.20 -20.24
C LYS A 457 -6.77 -15.17 -19.46
N TYR A 458 -6.68 -13.94 -19.96
CA TYR A 458 -5.92 -12.84 -19.37
C TYR A 458 -6.84 -11.71 -18.87
N GLU A 459 -8.13 -12.01 -18.63
CA GLU A 459 -9.02 -11.07 -17.94
C GLU A 459 -8.40 -10.67 -16.60
N VAL A 460 -8.38 -9.36 -16.32
CA VAL A 460 -7.85 -8.82 -15.08
C VAL A 460 -8.96 -8.77 -14.05
N ILE A 461 -8.75 -9.46 -12.92
CA ILE A 461 -9.54 -9.30 -11.71
C ILE A 461 -8.73 -8.40 -10.77
N PRO A 462 -9.14 -7.15 -10.55
CA PRO A 462 -8.41 -6.24 -9.66
C PRO A 462 -8.27 -6.86 -8.27
N SER A 463 -7.06 -6.78 -7.70
CA SER A 463 -6.80 -7.21 -6.33
C SER A 463 -7.09 -6.08 -5.34
N PHE A 464 -7.42 -6.43 -4.09
CA PHE A 464 -7.48 -5.48 -2.99
C PHE A 464 -6.45 -5.84 -1.92
N ARG A 465 -5.56 -4.89 -1.61
CA ARG A 465 -4.58 -5.00 -0.54
C ARG A 465 -5.17 -4.45 0.75
N PHE A 466 -5.44 -5.37 1.67
CA PHE A 466 -5.81 -5.03 3.04
C PHE A 466 -4.61 -4.45 3.80
N ARG A 467 -4.86 -3.47 4.65
CA ARG A 467 -3.87 -2.71 5.42
C ARG A 467 -4.21 -2.77 6.91
N ASN A 468 -3.20 -2.68 7.75
CA ASN A 468 -3.37 -2.75 9.21
C ASN A 468 -3.97 -1.45 9.77
N PRO A 469 -4.78 -1.52 10.83
CA PRO A 469 -5.28 -0.33 11.52
C PRO A 469 -4.19 0.35 12.35
N SER A 470 -4.41 1.62 12.68
CA SER A 470 -3.74 2.28 13.81
C SER A 470 -4.73 2.62 14.91
N LEU A 471 -4.24 2.70 16.14
CA LEU A 471 -5.04 3.02 17.32
C LEU A 471 -4.57 4.35 17.91
N ALA A 472 -5.52 5.22 18.23
CA ALA A 472 -5.30 6.44 18.98
C ALA A 472 -6.03 6.36 20.33
N ILE A 473 -5.52 7.09 21.32
CA ILE A 473 -6.13 7.22 22.65
C ILE A 473 -6.32 8.70 22.99
N ALA A 474 -7.49 9.03 23.49
CA ALA A 474 -7.81 10.31 24.10
C ALA A 474 -8.26 10.08 25.55
N PHE A 475 -7.92 11.02 26.43
CA PHE A 475 -8.15 10.89 27.86
C PHE A 475 -9.21 11.90 28.31
N GLY A 476 -10.34 11.40 28.79
CA GLY A 476 -11.33 12.19 29.53
C GLY A 476 -11.08 12.16 31.04
N ALA A 477 -12.00 12.77 31.80
CA ALA A 477 -11.89 12.86 33.25
C ALA A 477 -12.07 11.52 33.98
N LYS A 478 -12.90 10.62 33.44
CA LYS A 478 -13.20 9.28 34.00
C LYS A 478 -13.29 8.19 32.93
N ASN A 479 -12.78 8.47 31.72
CA ASN A 479 -12.86 7.55 30.61
C ASN A 479 -11.70 7.75 29.62
N LEU A 480 -11.49 6.75 28.80
CA LEU A 480 -10.50 6.72 27.74
C LEU A 480 -11.24 6.43 26.43
N THR A 481 -11.07 7.29 25.44
CA THR A 481 -11.63 7.07 24.11
C THR A 481 -10.54 6.52 23.21
N LEU A 482 -10.75 5.30 22.73
CA LEU A 482 -9.92 4.65 21.71
C LEU A 482 -10.54 4.90 20.34
N THR A 483 -9.73 5.35 19.40
CA THR A 483 -10.16 5.60 18.02
C THR A 483 -9.38 4.70 17.06
N ILE A 484 -10.11 3.88 16.33
CA ILE A 484 -9.59 2.92 15.35
C ILE A 484 -9.54 3.62 14.00
N ASN A 485 -8.33 3.81 13.48
CA ASN A 485 -8.13 4.33 12.14
C ASN A 485 -7.86 3.16 11.19
N ASP A 486 -8.93 2.66 10.56
CA ASP A 486 -8.83 1.62 9.56
C ASP A 486 -8.87 2.20 8.12
N PRO A 487 -7.87 1.89 7.27
CA PRO A 487 -7.74 2.43 5.92
C PRO A 487 -8.33 1.53 4.81
N ASN A 488 -9.21 0.59 5.14
CA ASN A 488 -9.79 -0.41 4.21
C ASN A 488 -11.23 -0.09 3.77
N TYR A 489 -11.73 1.11 4.10
CA TYR A 489 -13.02 1.64 3.64
C TYR A 489 -14.18 0.67 3.93
N GLU A 490 -14.99 0.31 2.93
CA GLU A 490 -16.13 -0.63 3.00
C GLU A 490 -15.74 -2.07 3.32
N ASN A 491 -14.43 -2.38 3.31
CA ASN A 491 -13.93 -3.71 3.65
C ASN A 491 -13.57 -3.84 5.15
N PHE A 492 -13.65 -2.75 5.91
CA PHE A 492 -13.70 -2.78 7.37
C PHE A 492 -15.10 -3.13 7.84
N ILE A 493 -15.25 -4.27 8.49
CA ILE A 493 -16.55 -4.75 8.99
C ILE A 493 -16.65 -4.73 10.51
N GLY A 494 -15.64 -4.19 11.22
CA GLY A 494 -15.60 -4.15 12.68
C GLY A 494 -14.19 -4.39 13.22
N ALA A 495 -14.07 -4.54 14.53
CA ALA A 495 -12.76 -4.67 15.17
C ALA A 495 -12.83 -5.41 16.51
N VAL A 496 -11.67 -5.91 16.93
CA VAL A 496 -11.41 -6.46 18.26
C VAL A 496 -10.41 -5.54 18.96
N VAL A 497 -10.77 -5.00 20.12
CA VAL A 497 -9.86 -4.21 20.97
C VAL A 497 -9.50 -5.03 22.20
N GLU A 498 -8.20 -5.11 22.45
CA GLU A 498 -7.63 -5.80 23.60
C GLU A 498 -6.95 -4.82 24.55
N ARG A 499 -6.96 -5.13 25.83
CA ARG A 499 -6.33 -4.37 26.91
C ARG A 499 -5.43 -5.27 27.76
N SER A 500 -4.26 -4.75 28.14
CA SER A 500 -3.37 -5.33 29.14
C SER A 500 -3.24 -4.36 30.32
N ILE A 501 -3.22 -4.90 31.54
CA ILE A 501 -3.07 -4.17 32.80
C ILE A 501 -1.84 -4.74 33.52
N GLU A 502 -0.97 -3.87 34.04
CA GLU A 502 0.23 -4.23 34.83
C GLU A 502 1.12 -5.29 34.15
N ASP A 503 1.34 -5.15 32.83
CA ASP A 503 2.09 -6.09 31.99
C ASP A 503 1.52 -7.53 31.97
N GLY A 504 0.25 -7.70 32.35
CA GLY A 504 -0.52 -8.94 32.23
C GLY A 504 -0.87 -9.31 30.78
N ALA A 505 -1.56 -10.42 30.60
CA ALA A 505 -2.05 -10.83 29.29
C ALA A 505 -3.04 -9.80 28.70
N PHE A 506 -3.07 -9.71 27.36
CA PHE A 506 -4.07 -8.92 26.66
C PHE A 506 -5.42 -9.65 26.68
N GLU A 507 -6.46 -8.97 27.15
CA GLU A 507 -7.83 -9.46 27.20
C GLU A 507 -8.72 -8.65 26.24
N VAL A 508 -9.67 -9.32 25.57
CA VAL A 508 -10.64 -8.66 24.69
C VAL A 508 -11.63 -7.87 25.53
N ILE A 509 -11.71 -6.56 25.31
CA ILE A 509 -12.65 -5.66 25.99
C ILE A 509 -13.72 -5.09 25.06
N TYR A 510 -13.54 -5.25 23.75
CA TYR A 510 -14.52 -4.88 22.74
C TYR A 510 -14.36 -5.81 21.53
N ASP A 511 -15.48 -6.35 21.06
CA ASP A 511 -15.53 -7.16 19.86
C ASP A 511 -16.83 -6.83 19.10
N SER A 512 -16.69 -6.28 17.90
CA SER A 512 -17.82 -5.85 17.08
C SER A 512 -17.65 -6.25 15.62
N ASN A 513 -18.79 -6.56 14.99
CA ASN A 513 -18.94 -6.76 13.55
C ASN A 513 -19.70 -5.58 12.90
N ASP A 514 -19.62 -4.40 13.50
CA ASP A 514 -20.17 -3.16 12.95
C ASP A 514 -19.05 -2.28 12.36
N GLY A 515 -19.00 -2.20 11.02
CA GLY A 515 -18.03 -1.39 10.28
C GLY A 515 -18.19 0.13 10.43
N SER A 516 -19.30 0.59 11.02
CA SER A 516 -19.51 2.02 11.31
C SER A 516 -18.87 2.47 12.63
N LEU A 517 -18.66 1.54 13.57
CA LEU A 517 -18.12 1.84 14.89
C LEU A 517 -16.59 1.86 14.88
N LYS A 518 -16.02 3.07 14.81
CA LYS A 518 -14.56 3.32 14.84
C LYS A 518 -14.05 3.94 16.13
N SER A 519 -14.90 4.05 17.15
CA SER A 519 -14.52 4.57 18.46
C SER A 519 -15.11 3.73 19.57
N PHE A 520 -14.33 3.54 20.63
CA PHE A 520 -14.70 2.77 21.81
C PHE A 520 -14.32 3.57 23.07
N VAL A 521 -15.15 3.49 24.11
CA VAL A 521 -14.91 4.17 25.38
C VAL A 521 -14.65 3.13 26.47
N ASP A 522 -13.47 3.16 27.06
CA ASP A 522 -13.16 2.43 28.29
C ASP A 522 -13.44 3.34 29.49
N THR A 523 -14.23 2.87 30.45
CA THR A 523 -14.56 3.60 31.69
C THR A 523 -13.54 3.39 32.80
N LEU A 524 -12.40 2.77 32.48
CA LEU A 524 -11.28 2.58 33.41
C LEU A 524 -10.81 3.92 34.00
N ASP A 525 -10.74 3.98 35.33
CA ASP A 525 -10.07 5.10 36.01
C ASP A 525 -8.57 5.05 35.70
N ASN A 526 -8.06 6.15 35.15
CA ASN A 526 -6.70 6.26 34.65
C ASN A 526 -5.62 6.48 35.72
N THR A 527 -6.01 6.40 37.00
CA THR A 527 -5.10 6.47 38.17
C THR A 527 -5.04 5.16 38.96
N THR A 528 -5.93 4.20 38.68
CA THR A 528 -6.02 2.95 39.47
C THR A 528 -4.84 2.01 39.23
N TYR A 529 -4.39 1.90 37.98
CA TYR A 529 -3.34 0.98 37.56
C TYR A 529 -2.11 1.76 37.11
N LYS A 530 -0.92 1.28 37.48
CA LYS A 530 0.36 1.90 37.16
C LYS A 530 0.70 1.80 35.67
N LYS A 531 0.19 0.79 34.96
CA LYS A 531 0.43 0.62 33.52
C LYS A 531 -0.76 -0.04 32.84
N VAL A 532 -1.23 0.57 31.74
CA VAL A 532 -2.28 0.01 30.88
C VAL A 532 -1.88 0.17 29.42
N ARG A 533 -2.13 -0.86 28.61
CA ARG A 533 -1.88 -0.87 27.17
C ARG A 533 -3.10 -1.39 26.41
N TYR A 534 -3.32 -0.85 25.22
CA TYR A 534 -4.39 -1.21 24.30
C TYR A 534 -3.82 -1.49 22.92
N ARG A 535 -4.44 -2.43 22.21
CA ARG A 535 -4.19 -2.70 20.80
C ARG A 535 -5.47 -3.17 20.12
N THR A 536 -5.53 -3.08 18.80
CA THR A 536 -6.71 -3.48 18.03
C THR A 536 -6.35 -4.32 16.81
N ARG A 537 -7.30 -5.15 16.36
CA ARG A 537 -7.31 -5.79 15.04
C ARG A 537 -8.60 -5.45 14.33
N SER A 538 -8.51 -5.05 13.08
CA SER A 538 -9.67 -4.90 12.21
C SER A 538 -10.15 -6.26 11.72
N LYS A 539 -11.47 -6.41 11.63
CA LYS A 539 -12.14 -7.50 10.94
C LYS A 539 -12.39 -7.08 9.50
N PHE A 540 -12.01 -7.96 8.59
CA PHE A 540 -12.17 -7.72 7.16
C PHE A 540 -13.33 -8.53 6.60
N SER A 541 -13.95 -8.02 5.53
CA SER A 541 -15.08 -8.69 4.87
C SER A 541 -14.75 -10.07 4.29
N ASN A 542 -13.47 -10.40 4.11
CA ASN A 542 -13.01 -11.73 3.70
C ASN A 542 -12.89 -12.72 4.88
N GLY A 543 -13.39 -12.36 6.06
CA GLY A 543 -13.36 -13.16 7.29
C GLY A 543 -12.02 -13.17 8.03
N LYS A 544 -10.99 -12.47 7.54
CA LYS A 544 -9.67 -12.40 8.19
C LYS A 544 -9.57 -11.23 9.16
N LEU A 545 -8.69 -11.36 10.13
CA LEU A 545 -8.26 -10.27 11.01
C LEU A 545 -6.98 -9.62 10.48
N SER A 546 -6.83 -8.30 10.65
CA SER A 546 -5.57 -7.58 10.40
C SER A 546 -4.44 -8.06 11.31
N ALA A 547 -3.21 -7.59 11.11
CA ALA A 547 -2.24 -7.61 12.22
C ALA A 547 -2.68 -6.64 13.33
N PHE A 548 -2.07 -6.75 14.52
CA PHE A 548 -2.30 -5.78 15.58
C PHE A 548 -1.86 -4.36 15.17
N SER A 549 -2.60 -3.37 15.65
CA SER A 549 -2.22 -1.96 15.58
C SER A 549 -0.95 -1.68 16.39
N ASN A 550 -0.48 -0.42 16.35
CA ASN A 550 0.38 0.10 17.41
C ASN A 550 -0.31 -0.05 18.78
N GLU A 551 0.50 -0.20 19.82
CA GLU A 551 0.03 -0.11 21.21
C GLU A 551 -0.11 1.34 21.64
N VAL A 552 -1.16 1.64 22.39
CA VAL A 552 -1.37 2.94 23.06
C VAL A 552 -1.77 2.71 24.50
N GLY A 553 -1.58 3.70 25.37
CA GLY A 553 -1.94 3.54 26.77
C GLY A 553 -1.30 4.62 27.63
N TYR A 554 -1.14 4.30 28.91
CA TYR A 554 -0.57 5.21 29.89
C TYR A 554 0.18 4.46 31.00
N ASP A 555 1.05 5.21 31.64
CA ASP A 555 1.71 4.85 32.89
C ASP A 555 1.28 5.86 33.95
N VAL A 556 1.38 5.48 35.23
CA VAL A 556 1.13 6.36 36.37
C VAL A 556 2.41 6.48 37.18
N THR A 557 2.71 7.70 37.62
CA THR A 557 3.88 7.98 38.45
C THR A 557 3.79 7.30 39.83
N SER A 558 4.86 7.39 40.62
CA SER A 558 4.91 6.99 42.03
C SER A 558 5.44 8.14 42.88
N GLY A 559 5.06 8.19 44.16
CA GLY A 559 5.42 9.26 45.09
C GLY A 559 4.22 10.11 45.50
N ASP A 560 4.50 11.28 46.08
CA ASP A 560 3.49 12.22 46.57
C ASP A 560 3.68 13.60 45.91
N ASP A 561 4.16 14.61 46.65
CA ASP A 561 4.47 15.94 46.10
C ASP A 561 5.70 15.92 45.17
N ILE A 562 6.62 14.98 45.41
CA ILE A 562 7.76 14.71 44.53
C ILE A 562 7.57 13.31 43.96
N GLN A 563 7.50 13.21 42.64
CA GLN A 563 7.19 11.98 41.93
C GLN A 563 8.39 11.54 41.10
N ILE A 564 8.93 10.37 41.42
CA ILE A 564 10.22 9.88 40.93
C ILE A 564 10.05 8.45 40.43
N GLY A 565 10.62 8.15 39.27
CA GLY A 565 10.54 6.82 38.69
C GLY A 565 11.14 6.72 37.31
N LYS A 566 10.70 5.70 36.56
CA LYS A 566 11.08 5.46 35.17
C LYS A 566 9.86 5.08 34.33
N ILE A 567 9.86 5.46 33.06
CA ILE A 567 8.86 5.03 32.07
C ILE A 567 9.54 4.17 31.00
N GLY A 568 8.94 3.04 30.64
CA GLY A 568 9.40 2.19 29.53
C GLY A 568 8.78 2.62 28.20
N ILE A 569 9.60 2.87 27.18
CA ILE A 569 9.16 3.35 25.87
C ILE A 569 9.74 2.46 24.77
N ASN A 570 8.87 1.87 23.95
CA ASN A 570 9.22 0.99 22.82
C ASN A 570 8.74 1.53 21.46
N ASN A 571 8.29 2.78 21.41
CA ASN A 571 7.78 3.42 20.20
C ASN A 571 8.30 4.85 20.08
N THR A 572 8.19 5.41 18.88
CA THR A 572 8.62 6.79 18.59
C THR A 572 7.55 7.83 18.90
N GLY A 573 6.38 7.43 19.41
CA GLY A 573 5.24 8.28 19.71
C GLY A 573 5.31 8.92 21.11
N TRP A 574 4.29 9.72 21.41
CA TRP A 574 4.10 10.29 22.76
C TRP A 574 3.44 9.25 23.68
N ASN A 575 4.04 9.01 24.84
CA ASN A 575 3.56 8.06 25.83
C ASN A 575 3.05 8.83 27.05
N ALA A 576 1.83 8.54 27.49
CA ALA A 576 1.19 9.26 28.59
C ALA A 576 1.73 8.81 29.94
N LEU A 577 2.08 9.78 30.79
CA LEU A 577 2.45 9.58 32.19
C LEU A 577 1.54 10.42 33.08
N ASN A 578 0.57 9.76 33.70
CA ASN A 578 -0.38 10.37 34.62
C ASN A 578 0.26 10.57 36.00
N PHE A 579 -0.04 11.68 36.65
CA PHE A 579 0.42 11.93 38.01
C PHE A 579 -0.46 11.19 39.00
N ILE A 580 0.13 10.33 39.84
CA ILE A 580 -0.60 9.60 40.90
C ILE A 580 -1.31 10.55 41.84
N LYS A 581 -0.64 11.67 42.19
CA LYS A 581 -1.22 12.81 42.88
C LYS A 581 -1.21 14.01 41.94
N PRO A 582 -2.38 14.62 41.66
CA PRO A 582 -2.43 15.84 40.89
C PRO A 582 -1.69 17.00 41.56
N TYR A 583 -1.04 17.85 40.76
CA TYR A 583 -0.36 19.05 41.24
C TYR A 583 -1.30 20.27 41.24
N ASN A 584 -1.18 21.12 42.26
CA ASN A 584 -1.92 22.38 42.37
C ASN A 584 -1.35 23.51 41.50
N THR A 585 -0.08 23.39 41.13
CA THR A 585 0.62 24.29 40.20
C THR A 585 1.28 23.46 39.11
N VAL A 586 1.50 24.04 37.93
CA VAL A 586 2.28 23.35 36.88
C VAL A 586 3.58 22.80 37.49
N PRO A 587 3.85 21.49 37.38
CA PRO A 587 5.08 20.90 37.89
C PRO A 587 6.23 21.10 36.90
N ASN A 588 7.44 20.90 37.40
CA ASN A 588 8.68 20.81 36.65
C ASN A 588 8.98 19.34 36.40
N VAL A 589 9.41 19.02 35.17
CA VAL A 589 9.69 17.65 34.75
C VAL A 589 11.15 17.57 34.34
N ILE A 590 11.94 16.80 35.11
CA ILE A 590 13.34 16.52 34.80
C ILE A 590 13.44 15.09 34.27
N LEU A 591 14.00 14.94 33.08
CA LEU A 591 14.21 13.64 32.45
C LEU A 591 15.69 13.25 32.51
N GLY A 592 15.95 11.97 32.74
CA GLY A 592 17.27 11.37 32.62
C GLY A 592 17.63 10.98 31.19
N GLY A 593 18.91 10.75 30.97
CA GLY A 593 19.40 10.11 29.75
C GLY A 593 18.82 8.69 29.63
N ALA A 594 18.08 8.46 28.56
CA ALA A 594 17.40 7.20 28.31
C ALA A 594 18.40 6.02 28.22
N THR A 595 17.97 4.82 28.63
CA THR A 595 18.81 3.60 28.51
C THR A 595 19.15 3.32 27.06
N ASN A 596 20.20 2.52 26.77
CA ASN A 596 20.64 2.24 25.40
C ASN A 596 20.35 0.81 24.92
N ASN A 597 19.15 0.30 25.20
CA ASN A 597 18.71 -1.03 24.76
C ASN A 597 18.51 -1.08 23.23
N ASN A 598 18.15 0.05 22.62
CA ASN A 598 18.11 0.22 21.15
C ASN A 598 19.39 0.89 20.63
N PHE A 599 20.53 0.21 20.73
CA PHE A 599 21.85 0.80 20.46
C PHE A 599 22.06 1.38 19.03
N THR A 600 21.25 0.99 18.06
CA THR A 600 21.27 1.52 16.69
C THR A 600 20.47 2.83 16.54
N ALA A 601 19.57 3.12 17.48
CA ALA A 601 18.79 4.34 17.50
C ALA A 601 19.54 5.42 18.30
N LEU A 602 19.70 6.61 17.71
CA LEU A 602 20.18 7.78 18.44
C LEU A 602 18.95 8.65 18.69
N VAL A 603 18.71 8.98 19.95
CA VAL A 603 17.39 9.46 20.40
C VAL A 603 17.53 10.50 21.49
N ALA A 604 16.58 11.44 21.55
CA ALA A 604 16.47 12.41 22.63
C ALA A 604 15.17 12.16 23.41
N ALA A 605 15.28 12.08 24.73
CA ALA A 605 14.11 12.05 25.61
C ALA A 605 13.59 13.48 25.79
N ARG A 606 12.29 13.68 25.60
CA ARG A 606 11.64 14.99 25.76
C ARG A 606 10.24 14.83 26.32
N SER A 607 9.76 15.88 26.98
CA SER A 607 8.42 15.90 27.57
C SER A 607 7.53 16.98 26.95
N LYS A 608 6.23 16.71 26.99
CA LYS A 608 5.17 17.63 26.60
C LYS A 608 4.09 17.60 27.66
N LEU A 609 4.00 18.66 28.45
CA LEU A 609 2.94 18.87 29.41
C LEU A 609 1.62 19.03 28.65
N VAL A 610 0.67 18.15 28.93
CA VAL A 610 -0.64 18.10 28.27
C VAL A 610 -1.76 18.53 29.22
N SER A 611 -1.54 18.40 30.53
CA SER A 611 -2.40 18.92 31.59
C SER A 611 -1.52 19.51 32.68
N GLY A 612 -1.82 20.73 33.12
CA GLY A 612 -1.04 21.43 34.15
C GLY A 612 -1.07 20.77 35.54
N SER A 613 -1.98 19.84 35.78
CA SER A 613 -2.18 19.23 37.09
C SER A 613 -2.15 17.70 37.09
N THR A 614 -2.35 17.02 35.95
CA THR A 614 -2.61 15.57 35.96
C THR A 614 -1.76 14.72 35.01
N ARG A 615 -1.12 15.30 33.98
CA ARG A 615 -0.42 14.49 32.98
C ARG A 615 0.68 15.22 32.21
N VAL A 616 1.78 14.52 32.02
CA VAL A 616 2.81 14.81 31.02
C VAL A 616 2.91 13.67 30.01
N ASN A 617 3.23 13.97 28.76
CA ASN A 617 3.61 12.94 27.80
C ASN A 617 5.13 12.93 27.62
N ILE A 618 5.73 11.75 27.56
CA ILE A 618 7.16 11.57 27.31
C ILE A 618 7.34 10.90 25.94
N GLN A 619 8.29 11.39 25.16
CA GLN A 619 8.67 10.80 23.89
C GLN A 619 10.15 10.51 23.89
N LEU A 620 10.51 9.34 23.39
CA LEU A 620 11.86 9.03 22.94
C LEU A 620 11.90 9.32 21.43
N ALA A 621 12.44 10.49 21.05
CA ALA A 621 12.39 10.99 19.69
C ALA A 621 13.70 10.64 18.95
N PRO A 622 13.66 9.86 17.85
CA PRO A 622 14.84 9.64 17.03
C PRO A 622 15.18 10.90 16.24
N TRP A 623 16.47 11.07 15.90
CA TRP A 623 16.86 12.10 14.94
C TRP A 623 16.28 11.78 13.55
N SER A 624 15.81 12.81 12.85
CA SER A 624 14.99 12.70 11.64
C SER A 624 15.72 11.99 10.49
N TYR A 625 17.03 12.22 10.36
CA TYR A 625 17.84 11.56 9.33
C TYR A 625 17.85 10.02 9.44
N GLN A 626 17.54 9.45 10.61
CA GLN A 626 17.57 8.00 10.83
C GLN A 626 16.32 7.28 10.28
N LYS A 627 15.22 8.01 10.01
CA LYS A 627 13.94 7.45 9.52
C LYS A 627 13.43 6.24 10.33
N ILE A 628 13.64 6.26 11.64
CA ILE A 628 13.19 5.19 12.55
C ILE A 628 11.69 5.32 12.81
N SER A 629 10.95 4.23 12.62
CA SER A 629 9.49 4.16 12.84
C SER A 629 9.08 3.28 14.03
N SER A 630 9.99 2.49 14.60
CA SER A 630 9.73 1.59 15.75
C SER A 630 11.03 1.24 16.49
N TYR A 631 10.91 0.77 17.74
CA TYR A 631 12.01 0.22 18.53
C TYR A 631 11.84 -1.29 18.74
N SER A 632 12.94 -2.01 18.87
CA SER A 632 12.91 -3.47 19.07
C SER A 632 12.83 -3.88 20.54
N ARG A 633 13.13 -2.95 21.45
CA ARG A 633 13.11 -3.14 22.91
C ARG A 633 12.59 -1.87 23.60
N GLU A 634 12.08 -2.01 24.82
CA GLU A 634 11.82 -0.85 25.68
C GLU A 634 13.14 -0.19 26.07
N ASP A 635 13.19 1.15 25.97
CA ASP A 635 14.17 1.98 26.65
C ASP A 635 13.49 2.72 27.81
N TYR A 636 14.19 2.80 28.94
CA TYR A 636 13.70 3.48 30.14
C TYR A 636 14.19 4.92 30.20
N VAL A 637 13.26 5.84 30.49
CA VAL A 637 13.54 7.25 30.79
C VAL A 637 13.23 7.48 32.26
N SER A 638 14.26 7.82 33.04
CA SER A 638 14.06 8.27 34.43
C SER A 638 13.36 9.63 34.44
N TYR A 639 12.47 9.85 35.40
CA TYR A 639 11.84 11.15 35.64
C TYR A 639 11.94 11.56 37.11
N PHE A 640 12.04 12.87 37.34
CA PHE A 640 11.95 13.51 38.64
C PHE A 640 11.03 14.72 38.48
N ILE A 641 9.87 14.68 39.12
CA ILE A 641 8.78 15.65 38.94
C ILE A 641 8.48 16.30 40.29
N LEU A 642 8.45 17.62 40.32
CA LEU A 642 8.23 18.44 41.52
C LEU A 642 7.67 19.82 41.16
N ALA A 643 7.08 20.53 42.12
CA ALA A 643 6.64 21.90 41.91
C ALA A 643 7.83 22.89 41.78
N GLY A 644 7.55 24.13 41.38
CA GLY A 644 8.57 25.19 41.43
C GLY A 644 8.76 25.66 42.88
N GLY A 645 10.01 25.85 43.30
CA GLY A 645 10.32 26.29 44.67
C GLY A 645 11.72 25.91 45.14
N GLU A 646 11.99 26.22 46.40
CA GLU A 646 13.21 25.84 47.11
C GLU A 646 12.94 24.59 47.96
N TYR A 647 13.94 23.72 48.07
CA TYR A 647 13.85 22.42 48.71
C TYR A 647 15.09 22.15 49.58
N ASP A 648 14.90 21.36 50.62
CA ASP A 648 15.96 20.79 51.44
C ASP A 648 15.81 19.26 51.45
N PHE A 649 16.69 18.58 50.72
CA PHE A 649 16.68 17.13 50.62
C PHE A 649 17.59 16.50 51.67
N GLY A 650 17.30 16.74 52.94
CA GLY A 650 18.06 16.18 54.06
C GLY A 650 19.49 16.73 54.13
N GLY A 651 19.64 18.05 53.99
CA GLY A 651 20.90 18.79 54.02
C GLY A 651 21.37 19.29 52.65
N LEU A 652 20.79 18.80 51.55
CA LEU A 652 21.10 19.29 50.20
C LEU A 652 20.10 20.36 49.79
N LYS A 653 20.56 21.60 49.63
CA LYS A 653 19.70 22.67 49.11
C LYS A 653 19.45 22.44 47.63
N ALA A 654 18.22 22.68 47.20
CA ALA A 654 17.83 22.59 45.81
C ALA A 654 16.80 23.65 45.43
N GLN A 655 16.77 24.01 44.15
CA GLN A 655 15.84 24.97 43.58
C GLN A 655 15.32 24.44 42.26
N SER A 656 14.00 24.45 42.07
CA SER A 656 13.36 24.05 40.82
C SER A 656 12.54 25.19 40.22
N GLY A 657 12.69 25.39 38.91
CA GLY A 657 12.01 26.47 38.20
C GLY A 657 11.80 26.17 36.72
N ARG A 658 11.27 27.16 36.00
CA ARG A 658 11.05 27.10 34.55
C ARG A 658 11.56 28.35 33.86
N VAL A 659 11.96 28.19 32.61
CA VAL A 659 12.44 29.29 31.77
C VAL A 659 12.18 28.97 30.30
N ALA A 660 11.96 30.01 29.49
CA ALA A 660 11.90 29.87 28.03
C ALA A 660 13.32 29.78 27.46
N VAL A 661 13.64 28.73 26.72
CA VAL A 661 14.96 28.51 26.11
C VAL A 661 14.80 28.30 24.61
N GLY A 662 15.56 29.06 23.81
CA GLY A 662 15.59 28.97 22.35
C GLY A 662 16.95 28.51 21.81
N PRO A 663 17.23 28.77 20.51
CA PRO A 663 18.46 28.33 19.84
C PRO A 663 19.69 29.19 20.16
N THR A 664 19.61 30.07 21.16
CA THR A 664 20.72 30.92 21.62
C THR A 664 20.97 30.68 23.10
N TRP A 665 22.23 30.72 23.51
CA TRP A 665 22.59 30.66 24.92
C TRP A 665 21.99 31.85 25.68
N ILE A 666 21.27 31.55 26.76
CA ILE A 666 20.73 32.57 27.67
C ILE A 666 21.22 32.30 29.09
N ARG A 667 21.44 33.38 29.86
CA ARG A 667 21.77 33.30 31.28
C ARG A 667 20.50 33.17 32.11
N ILE A 668 20.48 32.22 33.03
CA ILE A 668 19.42 31.99 34.00
C ILE A 668 20.00 32.14 35.40
N ASN A 669 19.43 33.04 36.19
CA ASN A 669 19.85 33.28 37.56
C ASN A 669 19.00 32.47 38.53
N PHE A 670 19.63 31.95 39.58
CA PHE A 670 18.91 31.35 40.69
C PHE A 670 18.23 32.44 41.52
N PRO A 671 16.97 32.24 41.95
CA PRO A 671 16.30 33.14 42.90
C PRO A 671 17.15 33.42 44.14
N THR A 672 17.77 32.37 44.69
CA THR A 672 18.69 32.47 45.83
C THR A 672 20.05 31.88 45.44
N PRO A 673 21.18 32.58 45.67
CA PRO A 673 22.50 32.00 45.41
C PRO A 673 22.79 30.77 46.30
N PHE A 674 23.48 29.78 45.75
CA PHE A 674 23.98 28.62 46.50
C PHE A 674 25.32 28.93 47.18
N GLU A 675 25.65 28.22 48.26
CA GLU A 675 26.97 28.34 48.92
C GLU A 675 28.07 27.66 48.09
N THR A 676 27.73 26.54 47.45
CA THR A 676 28.60 25.82 46.53
C THR A 676 27.98 25.74 45.15
N VAL A 677 28.81 25.61 44.10
CA VAL A 677 28.29 25.52 42.72
C VAL A 677 27.39 24.27 42.61
N PRO A 678 26.08 24.38 42.32
CA PRO A 678 25.20 23.22 42.27
C PRO A 678 25.40 22.39 40.99
N VAL A 679 24.71 21.25 40.90
CA VAL A 679 24.48 20.52 39.64
C VAL A 679 23.13 20.95 39.07
N VAL A 680 23.07 21.23 37.76
CA VAL A 680 21.84 21.64 37.08
C VAL A 680 21.35 20.56 36.12
N PHE A 681 20.11 20.15 36.30
CA PHE A 681 19.37 19.33 35.35
C PHE A 681 18.28 20.17 34.70
N ALA A 682 18.15 20.10 33.38
CA ALA A 682 17.19 20.85 32.60
C ALA A 682 16.58 20.00 31.49
N SER A 683 15.26 20.06 31.34
CA SER A 683 14.50 19.26 30.37
C SER A 683 13.34 20.05 29.80
N GLN A 684 13.00 19.80 28.53
CA GLN A 684 11.82 20.41 27.92
C GLN A 684 10.57 20.02 28.71
N LEU A 685 9.70 20.99 28.97
CA LEU A 685 8.37 20.81 29.52
C LEU A 685 7.29 20.90 28.44
N LEU A 686 7.47 21.77 27.44
CA LEU A 686 6.53 21.96 26.34
C LEU A 686 7.27 21.85 25.00
N ALA A 687 7.56 20.61 24.59
CA ALA A 687 8.08 20.35 23.25
C ALA A 687 7.03 20.72 22.18
N ASN A 688 7.30 21.78 21.44
CA ASN A 688 6.47 22.28 20.34
C ASN A 688 7.03 21.85 18.97
N SER A 689 8.32 21.50 18.90
CA SER A 689 8.95 20.99 17.68
C SER A 689 8.44 19.59 17.28
N THR A 690 8.21 19.38 15.98
CA THR A 690 7.83 18.07 15.43
C THR A 690 8.99 17.08 15.34
N PHE A 691 10.23 17.56 15.50
CA PHE A 691 11.47 16.80 15.43
C PHE A 691 12.24 16.84 16.75
N ALA A 692 13.13 15.86 16.98
CA ALA A 692 13.93 15.74 18.19
C ALA A 692 14.75 17.00 18.50
N THR A 693 14.76 17.37 19.78
CA THR A 693 15.49 18.50 20.35
C THR A 693 16.05 18.12 21.72
N THR A 694 17.04 18.85 22.21
CA THR A 694 17.65 18.62 23.52
C THR A 694 18.09 19.93 24.18
N VAL A 695 18.04 19.97 25.51
CA VAL A 695 18.53 21.12 26.30
C VAL A 695 19.97 20.85 26.72
N ARG A 696 20.84 21.84 26.50
CA ARG A 696 22.21 21.84 27.01
C ARG A 696 22.39 22.96 28.02
N VAL A 697 23.19 22.69 29.05
CA VAL A 697 23.55 23.66 30.09
C VAL A 697 25.06 23.86 30.11
N ARG A 698 25.51 25.05 30.52
CA ARG A 698 26.93 25.37 30.75
C ARG A 698 27.07 26.51 31.77
N ASN A 699 28.32 26.85 32.12
CA ASN A 699 28.65 28.00 32.96
C ASN A 699 27.84 28.03 34.27
N VAL A 700 27.72 26.86 34.89
CA VAL A 700 27.05 26.69 36.18
C VAL A 700 27.92 27.32 37.28
N THR A 701 27.34 28.23 38.03
CA THR A 701 27.96 29.00 39.11
C THR A 701 27.03 29.01 40.31
N THR A 702 27.44 29.56 41.44
CA THR A 702 26.57 29.71 42.63
C THR A 702 25.35 30.60 42.39
N THR A 703 25.36 31.47 41.38
CA THR A 703 24.28 32.43 41.11
C THR A 703 23.41 32.08 39.91
N GLY A 704 23.79 31.06 39.12
CA GLY A 704 23.04 30.70 37.92
C GLY A 704 23.81 29.85 36.92
N PHE A 705 23.21 29.61 35.76
CA PHE A 705 23.74 28.81 34.66
C PHE A 705 23.32 29.39 33.31
N GLU A 706 23.85 28.86 32.21
CA GLU A 706 23.37 29.16 30.86
C GLU A 706 22.71 27.93 30.24
N ALA A 707 21.68 28.14 29.40
CA ALA A 707 21.01 27.07 28.67
C ALA A 707 20.76 27.41 27.20
N ILE A 708 20.67 26.37 26.37
CA ILE A 708 20.31 26.44 24.95
C ILE A 708 19.46 25.23 24.56
N LEU A 709 18.55 25.42 23.61
CA LEU A 709 17.79 24.35 22.96
C LEU A 709 18.47 24.02 21.62
N MET A 710 18.88 22.77 21.44
CA MET A 710 19.58 22.30 20.24
C MET A 710 18.73 21.32 19.45
N LYS A 711 18.92 21.32 18.13
CA LYS A 711 18.29 20.40 17.17
C LYS A 711 19.34 19.72 16.31
N GLU A 712 18.91 18.71 15.56
CA GLU A 712 19.67 18.10 14.48
C GLU A 712 20.17 19.16 13.47
N GLU A 713 21.45 19.09 13.11
CA GLU A 713 22.09 20.11 12.27
C GLU A 713 21.55 20.15 10.81
N ALA A 714 21.09 19.02 10.27
CA ALA A 714 20.49 18.96 8.92
C ALA A 714 19.08 19.54 8.85
N ILE A 715 18.42 19.81 9.97
CA ILE A 715 17.07 20.40 9.97
C ILE A 715 17.15 21.88 9.65
N THR A 716 16.51 22.30 8.56
CA THR A 716 16.47 23.70 8.10
C THR A 716 15.35 24.53 8.75
N THR A 717 14.28 23.89 9.24
CA THR A 717 13.17 24.56 9.94
C THR A 717 13.66 25.35 11.16
N SER A 718 13.25 26.60 11.32
CA SER A 718 13.64 27.44 12.47
C SER A 718 13.18 26.83 13.81
N LEU A 719 14.01 27.03 14.85
CA LEU A 719 13.70 26.56 16.20
C LEU A 719 13.23 27.74 17.05
N GLY A 720 12.01 27.66 17.56
CA GLY A 720 11.47 28.64 18.51
C GLY A 720 11.95 28.41 19.95
N SER A 721 11.58 29.31 20.85
CA SER A 721 11.78 29.08 22.29
C SER A 721 10.73 28.13 22.85
N GLU A 722 11.14 27.27 23.79
CA GLU A 722 10.26 26.33 24.48
C GLU A 722 10.41 26.45 25.99
N GLN A 723 9.36 26.10 26.74
CA GLN A 723 9.45 26.05 28.20
C GLN A 723 10.30 24.87 28.64
N VAL A 724 11.32 25.14 29.44
CA VAL A 724 12.26 24.19 30.01
C VAL A 724 12.13 24.22 31.53
N SER A 725 12.01 23.05 32.14
CA SER A 725 12.12 22.85 33.59
C SER A 725 13.58 22.73 33.97
N TYR A 726 13.97 23.26 35.14
CA TYR A 726 15.27 22.98 35.73
C TYR A 726 15.20 22.59 37.21
N LEU A 727 16.20 21.84 37.65
CA LEU A 727 16.50 21.51 39.04
C LEU A 727 17.99 21.78 39.27
N ALA A 728 18.30 22.75 40.12
CA ALA A 728 19.64 22.99 40.63
C ALA A 728 19.73 22.40 42.04
N ILE A 729 20.75 21.60 42.33
CA ILE A 729 20.89 20.89 43.61
C ILE A 729 22.35 20.79 44.03
N GLU A 730 22.62 20.96 45.31
CA GLU A 730 23.96 20.81 45.87
C GLU A 730 24.50 19.38 45.75
N THR A 731 25.82 19.25 45.66
CA THR A 731 26.47 17.93 45.64
C THR A 731 26.62 17.37 47.04
N GLY A 732 26.37 16.08 47.20
CA GLY A 732 26.47 15.36 48.48
C GLY A 732 25.45 14.24 48.58
N SER A 733 25.20 13.79 49.81
CA SER A 733 24.19 12.78 50.13
C SER A 733 23.11 13.40 51.02
N GLY A 734 21.86 13.00 50.81
CA GLY A 734 20.71 13.49 51.54
C GLY A 734 19.51 12.54 51.44
N THR A 735 18.30 13.05 51.68
CA THR A 735 17.07 12.25 51.56
C THR A 735 15.96 12.98 50.79
N VAL A 736 15.21 12.23 49.96
CA VAL A 736 14.00 12.69 49.26
C VAL A 736 12.92 11.62 49.38
N ASN A 737 11.71 12.00 49.79
CA ASN A 737 10.62 11.05 50.09
C ASN A 737 11.02 9.91 51.05
N GLY A 738 11.97 10.17 51.97
CA GLY A 738 12.52 9.15 52.87
C GLY A 738 13.55 8.20 52.24
N ASN A 739 13.90 8.38 50.96
CA ASN A 739 14.91 7.60 50.25
C ASN A 739 16.25 8.34 50.17
N PRO A 740 17.39 7.62 50.14
CA PRO A 740 18.68 8.24 49.89
C PRO A 740 18.69 8.92 48.52
N ILE A 741 19.24 10.13 48.46
CA ILE A 741 19.58 10.82 47.22
C ILE A 741 21.05 11.20 47.27
N ILE A 742 21.78 10.88 46.20
CA ILE A 742 23.19 11.21 46.04
C ILE A 742 23.33 12.04 44.78
N VAL A 743 24.04 13.16 44.90
CA VAL A 743 24.26 14.12 43.82
C VAL A 743 25.75 14.37 43.67
N GLY A 744 26.24 14.23 42.44
CA GLY A 744 27.66 14.39 42.15
C GLY A 744 27.93 15.04 40.80
N ARG A 745 29.19 15.42 40.61
CA ARG A 745 29.75 15.84 39.33
C ARG A 745 31.00 15.03 39.03
N THR A 746 31.23 14.72 37.77
CA THR A 746 32.49 14.08 37.34
C THR A 746 33.60 15.12 37.26
N ALA A 747 34.83 14.66 37.02
CA ALA A 747 35.90 15.56 36.57
C ALA A 747 35.54 16.22 35.22
N ASP A 748 36.26 17.30 34.89
CA ASP A 748 36.22 17.89 33.55
C ASP A 748 36.65 16.86 32.49
N ASN A 749 36.11 17.00 31.28
CA ASN A 749 36.44 16.17 30.12
C ASN A 749 36.27 14.65 30.36
N PHE A 750 35.28 14.26 31.18
CA PHE A 750 35.08 12.88 31.60
C PHE A 750 34.31 12.03 30.57
N VAL A 751 33.08 12.44 30.21
CA VAL A 751 32.19 11.65 29.35
C VAL A 751 32.27 12.10 27.89
N GLY A 752 32.46 11.14 26.99
CA GLY A 752 32.58 11.35 25.54
C GLY A 752 31.86 10.27 24.76
N ALA A 753 32.34 9.94 23.56
CA ALA A 753 31.74 8.94 22.68
C ALA A 753 31.89 7.47 23.17
N THR A 754 32.59 7.24 24.28
CA THR A 754 32.76 5.93 24.92
C THR A 754 32.09 5.89 26.29
N TYR A 755 31.63 4.71 26.70
CA TYR A 755 30.98 4.56 28.00
C TYR A 755 31.95 4.83 29.15
N LYS A 756 31.44 5.53 30.17
CA LYS A 756 32.14 5.83 31.41
C LYS A 756 31.29 5.44 32.60
N THR A 757 31.93 4.92 33.63
CA THR A 757 31.27 4.48 34.88
C THR A 757 31.25 5.62 35.89
N ILE A 758 30.08 5.90 36.44
CA ILE A 758 29.88 6.71 37.64
C ILE A 758 29.56 5.75 38.77
N ASN A 759 30.42 5.70 39.79
CA ASN A 759 30.16 4.93 41.02
C ASN A 759 29.46 5.84 42.03
N TYR A 760 28.40 5.35 42.67
CA TYR A 760 27.61 6.14 43.60
C TYR A 760 28.28 6.33 44.96
N GLY A 761 29.21 5.43 45.30
CA GLY A 761 29.85 5.37 46.62
C GLY A 761 29.04 4.57 47.65
N GLU A 762 27.74 4.41 47.43
CA GLU A 762 26.80 3.65 48.27
C GLU A 762 25.92 2.73 47.41
N THR A 763 25.15 1.85 48.07
CA THR A 763 24.16 0.99 47.39
C THR A 763 22.78 1.65 47.43
N ILE A 764 22.21 1.88 46.25
CA ILE A 764 20.86 2.40 46.05
C ILE A 764 20.02 1.32 45.37
N THR A 765 19.06 0.74 46.07
CA THR A 765 18.20 -0.31 45.52
C THR A 765 17.20 0.28 44.52
N ASN A 766 17.00 -0.39 43.38
CA ASN A 766 16.12 0.06 42.30
C ASN A 766 16.38 1.52 41.88
N PRO A 767 17.62 1.84 41.45
CA PRO A 767 18.07 3.20 41.25
C PRO A 767 17.30 3.91 40.13
N VAL A 768 16.88 5.14 40.41
CA VAL A 768 16.47 6.16 39.43
C VAL A 768 17.65 7.10 39.25
N PHE A 769 18.31 6.97 38.10
CA PHE A 769 19.51 7.73 37.76
C PHE A 769 19.21 8.78 36.69
N ILE A 770 19.63 10.01 36.93
CA ILE A 770 19.53 11.14 36.00
C ILE A 770 20.93 11.74 35.86
N ALA A 771 21.36 11.96 34.62
CA ALA A 771 22.62 12.62 34.31
C ALA A 771 22.46 13.60 33.16
N GLN A 772 23.19 14.71 33.24
CA GLN A 772 23.26 15.72 32.17
C GLN A 772 24.65 16.35 32.10
N MET A 773 25.08 16.67 30.89
CA MET A 773 26.32 17.40 30.65
C MET A 773 26.23 18.80 31.27
N GLN A 774 27.23 19.19 32.06
CA GLN A 774 27.33 20.48 32.76
C GLN A 774 28.21 21.49 32.01
N THR A 775 28.87 21.05 30.93
CA THR A 775 29.68 21.88 30.05
C THR A 775 29.22 21.77 28.60
N ALA A 776 29.73 22.64 27.73
CA ALA A 776 29.52 22.61 26.30
C ALA A 776 30.86 22.85 25.60
N ASN A 777 31.70 21.82 25.58
CA ASN A 777 33.08 21.88 25.08
C ASN A 777 33.16 21.77 23.55
N ASP A 778 32.02 21.57 22.89
CA ASP A 778 31.82 21.67 21.45
C ASP A 778 30.41 22.21 21.15
N GLN A 779 30.11 22.44 19.87
CA GLN A 779 28.79 22.88 19.39
C GLN A 779 27.93 21.73 18.87
N THR A 780 28.34 20.47 19.10
CA THR A 780 27.66 19.32 18.52
C THR A 780 26.44 18.93 19.36
N THR A 781 25.26 18.95 18.74
CA THR A 781 24.03 18.48 19.36
C THR A 781 24.19 17.05 19.85
N SER A 782 24.09 16.87 21.16
CA SER A 782 24.35 15.60 21.83
C SER A 782 23.46 15.45 23.06
N VAL A 783 23.20 14.20 23.43
CA VAL A 783 22.49 13.80 24.65
C VAL A 783 23.35 12.83 25.47
N LEU A 784 23.02 12.65 26.75
CA LEU A 784 23.54 11.51 27.50
C LEU A 784 22.60 10.31 27.36
N ARG A 785 23.18 9.12 27.25
CA ARG A 785 22.49 7.83 27.28
C ARG A 785 23.12 6.95 28.35
N SER A 786 22.35 6.02 28.90
CA SER A 786 22.81 5.10 29.94
C SER A 786 22.86 3.67 29.42
N LEU A 787 23.97 2.95 29.55
CA LEU A 787 24.02 1.52 29.15
C LEU A 787 23.46 0.62 30.25
N ALA A 788 23.87 0.89 31.49
CA ALA A 788 23.46 0.15 32.67
C ALA A 788 23.26 1.13 33.82
N VAL A 789 22.25 0.88 34.64
CA VAL A 789 21.99 1.54 35.92
C VAL A 789 21.83 0.42 36.93
N ALA A 790 22.87 0.19 37.73
CA ALA A 790 22.95 -0.84 38.75
C ALA A 790 22.95 -0.20 40.13
N ASP A 791 22.76 -0.98 41.19
CA ASP A 791 22.57 -0.43 42.53
C ASP A 791 23.76 0.39 43.06
N THR A 792 24.96 0.23 42.50
CA THR A 792 26.18 0.93 42.94
C THR A 792 26.81 1.81 41.86
N TYR A 793 26.35 1.73 40.61
CA TYR A 793 26.94 2.48 39.50
C TYR A 793 26.01 2.68 38.30
N ALA A 794 26.29 3.68 37.49
CA ALA A 794 25.73 3.83 36.14
C ALA A 794 26.82 3.98 35.08
N ASN A 795 26.56 3.47 33.88
CA ASN A 795 27.39 3.71 32.70
C ASN A 795 26.74 4.74 31.78
N ILE A 796 27.42 5.84 31.52
CA ILE A 796 26.94 6.92 30.65
C ILE A 796 27.80 7.12 29.41
N VAL A 797 27.21 7.64 28.34
CA VAL A 797 27.91 8.03 27.11
C VAL A 797 27.31 9.31 26.53
N LYS A 798 28.15 10.17 25.95
CA LYS A 798 27.73 11.32 25.13
C LYS A 798 27.41 10.81 23.72
N GLN A 799 26.13 10.77 23.40
CA GLN A 799 25.64 10.36 22.10
C GLN A 799 25.30 11.60 21.25
N ARG A 800 26.11 11.85 20.23
CA ARG A 800 25.89 12.91 19.25
C ARG A 800 24.88 12.53 18.18
N GLU A 801 24.20 13.52 17.60
CA GLU A 801 23.55 13.36 16.29
C GLU A 801 24.59 13.27 15.16
N ARG A 802 24.23 12.64 14.03
CA ARG A 802 25.16 12.35 12.92
C ARG A 802 24.64 12.76 11.55
N SER A 803 23.78 13.77 11.50
CA SER A 803 23.17 14.26 10.27
C SER A 803 24.17 14.96 9.33
N LYS A 804 25.27 15.50 9.87
CA LYS A 804 26.40 16.05 9.11
C LYS A 804 27.74 15.42 9.48
N GLY A 805 28.74 15.63 8.62
CA GLY A 805 30.06 14.97 8.61
C GLY A 805 31.00 15.27 9.78
N VAL A 806 30.52 15.79 10.91
CA VAL A 806 31.32 15.88 12.14
C VAL A 806 31.65 14.46 12.59
N LEU A 807 32.93 14.14 12.81
CA LEU A 807 33.37 12.77 13.13
C LEU A 807 33.68 12.58 14.63
N THR A 808 33.97 13.65 15.36
CA THR A 808 34.41 13.61 16.77
C THR A 808 33.57 14.53 17.66
N VAL A 809 33.54 14.24 18.96
CA VAL A 809 32.96 15.12 19.99
C VAL A 809 33.96 15.29 21.13
N SER A 810 33.98 16.49 21.70
CA SER A 810 34.74 16.80 22.91
C SER A 810 34.10 16.13 24.11
N ASN A 811 34.93 15.64 25.03
CA ASN A 811 34.44 15.13 26.31
C ASN A 811 33.93 16.29 27.19
N GLU A 812 33.02 15.97 28.11
CA GLU A 812 32.37 16.96 28.97
C GLU A 812 32.28 16.49 30.43
N MET A 813 32.04 17.46 31.32
CA MET A 813 31.66 17.17 32.71
C MET A 813 30.21 16.67 32.71
N ALA A 814 29.93 15.59 33.44
CA ALA A 814 28.57 15.13 33.72
C ALA A 814 28.21 15.43 35.18
N GLY A 815 27.04 16.03 35.36
CA GLY A 815 26.35 16.11 36.64
C GLY A 815 25.36 14.95 36.71
N TRP A 816 25.22 14.34 37.88
CA TRP A 816 24.38 13.18 38.06
C TRP A 816 23.71 13.18 39.43
N LEU A 817 22.51 12.59 39.47
CA LEU A 817 21.79 12.28 40.69
C LEU A 817 21.29 10.84 40.64
N VAL A 818 21.23 10.19 41.80
CA VAL A 818 20.64 8.87 41.94
C VAL A 818 19.81 8.81 43.23
N THR A 819 18.66 8.16 43.15
CA THR A 819 17.78 7.88 44.30
C THR A 819 17.00 6.59 44.07
N SER A 820 16.11 6.20 44.98
CA SER A 820 15.22 5.05 44.81
C SER A 820 13.78 5.49 44.55
N ALA A 821 13.07 4.75 43.68
CA ALA A 821 11.65 4.96 43.40
C ALA A 821 10.71 4.37 44.48
N ILE A 822 11.21 3.53 45.38
CA ILE A 822 10.42 2.82 46.39
C ILE A 822 10.91 3.27 47.76
N PRO A 823 10.02 3.56 48.74
CA PRO A 823 10.44 3.83 50.12
C PRO A 823 11.37 2.72 50.62
N ASN A 824 12.46 3.08 51.27
CA ASN A 824 13.34 2.15 51.96
C ASN A 824 12.59 1.59 53.19
N ILE A 825 11.63 0.68 52.95
CA ILE A 825 11.04 -0.11 54.02
C ILE A 825 12.18 -1.00 54.53
N PRO A 826 12.53 -0.99 55.83
CA PRO A 826 13.50 -1.93 56.38
C PRO A 826 12.93 -3.34 56.21
N GLN A 827 13.23 -3.99 55.08
CA GLN A 827 12.91 -5.38 54.89
C GLN A 827 13.95 -6.18 55.68
N GLY A 828 13.65 -6.39 56.96
CA GLY A 828 14.06 -7.60 57.63
C GLY A 828 13.42 -8.78 56.90
N THR A 829 14.07 -9.26 55.85
CA THR A 829 13.87 -10.61 55.34
C THR A 829 15.19 -11.33 55.51
N GLU A 830 15.20 -12.35 56.35
CA GLU A 830 16.33 -13.27 56.46
C GLU A 830 16.76 -13.70 55.07
N LYS A 831 17.95 -13.26 54.66
CA LYS A 831 18.66 -13.90 53.58
C LYS A 831 18.97 -15.30 54.09
N ILE A 832 18.23 -16.31 53.64
CA ILE A 832 18.53 -17.69 54.01
C ILE A 832 19.89 -18.03 53.40
N ASN A 833 20.95 -17.91 54.20
CA ASN A 833 22.29 -18.37 53.87
C ASN A 833 22.28 -19.90 53.89
N LEU A 834 21.96 -20.50 52.75
CA LEU A 834 22.08 -21.94 52.57
C LEU A 834 23.57 -22.29 52.41
N PRO A 835 24.12 -23.24 53.17
CA PRO A 835 25.52 -23.64 53.05
C PRO A 835 25.82 -24.20 51.65
N ALA A 836 26.90 -23.73 51.04
CA ALA A 836 27.41 -24.24 49.77
C ALA A 836 28.10 -25.61 50.00
N PHE A 837 28.01 -26.49 49.00
CA PHE A 837 28.81 -27.71 48.91
C PHE A 837 29.36 -27.80 47.50
N SER A 838 30.53 -28.43 47.36
CA SER A 838 31.13 -28.69 46.05
C SER A 838 30.91 -30.15 45.67
N ILE A 839 30.88 -30.42 44.37
CA ILE A 839 30.74 -31.76 43.83
C ILE A 839 31.91 -32.10 42.92
N PHE A 840 32.34 -33.37 42.93
CA PHE A 840 33.45 -33.86 42.13
C PHE A 840 33.30 -35.37 41.85
N PRO A 841 33.85 -35.90 40.74
CA PRO A 841 34.35 -35.15 39.61
C PRO A 841 33.20 -34.45 38.87
N ASN A 842 33.49 -33.32 38.24
CA ASN A 842 32.57 -32.63 37.33
C ASN A 842 33.40 -32.07 36.18
N PRO A 843 33.41 -32.70 34.99
CA PRO A 843 32.46 -33.70 34.50
C PRO A 843 32.51 -35.08 35.19
N VAL A 844 31.39 -35.80 35.23
CA VAL A 844 31.22 -37.11 35.89
C VAL A 844 30.82 -38.21 34.91
N LYS A 845 31.26 -39.46 35.15
CA LYS A 845 30.83 -40.64 34.39
C LYS A 845 29.81 -41.50 35.13
N ASP A 846 30.04 -41.79 36.39
CA ASP A 846 29.32 -42.84 37.11
C ASP A 846 28.86 -42.35 38.49
N LYS A 847 29.74 -41.74 39.29
CA LYS A 847 29.41 -41.28 40.65
C LYS A 847 29.88 -39.85 40.92
N ILE A 848 29.02 -39.06 41.55
CA ILE A 848 29.33 -37.73 42.06
C ILE A 848 29.57 -37.80 43.56
N PHE A 849 30.67 -37.23 44.01
CA PHE A 849 31.01 -37.06 45.42
C PHE A 849 30.74 -35.62 45.87
N PHE A 850 30.35 -35.46 47.13
CA PHE A 850 30.04 -34.19 47.77
C PHE A 850 31.17 -33.83 48.75
N SER A 851 31.71 -32.62 48.67
CA SER A 851 32.59 -32.04 49.70
C SER A 851 31.85 -31.00 50.54
N GLY A 852 32.05 -31.05 51.87
CA GLY A 852 31.34 -30.21 52.83
C GLY A 852 30.07 -30.84 53.44
N LEU A 853 30.00 -32.18 53.49
CA LEU A 853 28.99 -32.96 54.22
C LEU A 853 29.64 -33.70 55.39
N ASN A 854 28.93 -33.86 56.51
CA ASN A 854 29.38 -34.74 57.60
C ASN A 854 29.00 -36.19 57.27
N GLY A 855 29.86 -37.15 57.66
CA GLY A 855 29.73 -38.57 57.25
C GLY A 855 28.44 -39.31 57.67
N ASN A 856 27.59 -38.68 58.51
CA ASN A 856 26.33 -39.25 58.98
C ASN A 856 25.09 -38.50 58.46
N ASP A 857 25.24 -37.51 57.57
CA ASP A 857 24.11 -36.73 57.05
C ASP A 857 23.29 -37.57 56.05
N VAL A 858 21.97 -37.65 56.29
CA VAL A 858 21.01 -38.20 55.31
C VAL A 858 20.48 -37.06 54.46
N ILE A 859 20.71 -37.11 53.14
CA ILE A 859 20.41 -35.99 52.23
C ILE A 859 19.48 -36.44 51.11
N ASP A 860 18.39 -35.69 50.93
CA ASP A 860 17.54 -35.77 49.74
C ASP A 860 18.24 -35.09 48.56
N VAL A 861 18.47 -35.84 47.49
CA VAL A 861 19.08 -35.38 46.24
C VAL A 861 18.06 -35.47 45.11
N GLU A 862 17.76 -34.34 44.49
CA GLU A 862 16.92 -34.22 43.30
C GLU A 862 17.78 -33.74 42.12
N ILE A 863 17.76 -34.45 40.99
CA ILE A 863 18.50 -34.10 39.78
C ILE A 863 17.51 -33.77 38.67
N TYR A 864 17.64 -32.59 38.07
CA TYR A 864 16.79 -32.11 36.99
C TYR A 864 17.60 -31.89 35.70
N ASN A 865 16.97 -32.07 34.54
CA ASN A 865 17.57 -31.66 33.27
C ASN A 865 17.43 -30.12 33.05
N MET A 866 17.99 -29.61 31.96
CA MET A 866 17.96 -28.17 31.64
C MET A 866 16.55 -27.57 31.42
N THR A 867 15.54 -28.40 31.16
CA THR A 867 14.15 -27.94 31.00
C THR A 867 13.35 -28.04 32.29
N GLY A 868 14.00 -28.39 33.41
CA GLY A 868 13.36 -28.49 34.73
C GLY A 868 12.62 -29.79 35.01
N ILE A 869 12.79 -30.82 34.17
CA ILE A 869 12.20 -32.15 34.41
C ILE A 869 13.06 -32.90 35.43
N LEU A 870 12.43 -33.48 36.45
CA LEU A 870 13.09 -34.32 37.45
C LEU A 870 13.52 -35.65 36.83
N MET A 871 14.83 -35.91 36.84
CA MET A 871 15.48 -37.06 36.23
C MET A 871 15.81 -38.15 37.24
N LYS A 872 16.16 -37.77 38.47
CA LYS A 872 16.45 -38.70 39.58
C LYS A 872 16.10 -38.04 40.91
N SER A 873 15.51 -38.79 41.83
CA SER A 873 15.33 -38.39 43.23
C SER A 873 15.75 -39.54 44.12
N THR A 874 16.65 -39.31 45.07
CA THR A 874 17.17 -40.34 45.96
C THR A 874 17.60 -39.77 47.31
N LYS A 875 17.65 -40.63 48.33
CA LYS A 875 18.26 -40.32 49.63
C LYS A 875 19.61 -41.00 49.73
N ILE A 876 20.64 -40.23 50.10
CA ILE A 876 21.99 -40.76 50.32
C ILE A 876 22.35 -40.68 51.80
N ILE A 877 23.05 -41.71 52.30
CA ILE A 877 23.73 -41.70 53.60
C ILE A 877 25.22 -41.78 53.27
N GLY A 878 25.92 -40.64 53.39
CA GLY A 878 27.32 -40.50 52.95
C GLY A 878 27.51 -39.42 51.90
N SER A 879 28.68 -39.41 51.26
CA SER A 879 29.15 -38.31 50.40
C SER A 879 29.14 -38.63 48.91
N GLU A 880 28.32 -39.58 48.43
CA GLU A 880 28.24 -39.91 46.99
C GLU A 880 26.82 -40.16 46.47
N VAL A 881 26.61 -39.90 45.19
CA VAL A 881 25.39 -40.26 44.44
C VAL A 881 25.75 -40.89 43.09
N ASP A 882 25.14 -42.03 42.79
CA ASP A 882 25.27 -42.70 41.50
C ASP A 882 24.43 -41.98 40.43
N VAL A 883 25.04 -41.66 39.30
CA VAL A 883 24.42 -40.98 38.16
C VAL A 883 24.61 -41.76 36.85
N ASN A 884 24.98 -43.04 36.93
CA ASN A 884 25.30 -43.87 35.77
C ASN A 884 24.09 -44.07 34.83
N GLU A 885 22.89 -44.06 35.39
CA GLU A 885 21.62 -44.17 34.64
C GLU A 885 21.22 -42.89 33.89
N LEU A 886 21.87 -41.75 34.16
CA LEU A 886 21.57 -40.50 33.47
C LEU A 886 22.24 -40.47 32.09
N PRO A 887 21.52 -40.09 31.02
CA PRO A 887 22.13 -39.82 29.71
C PRO A 887 23.20 -38.73 29.77
N ALA A 888 24.16 -38.73 28.83
CA ALA A 888 25.14 -37.65 28.71
C ALA A 888 24.44 -36.29 28.53
N GLY A 889 24.85 -35.28 29.30
CA GLY A 889 24.17 -33.98 29.30
C GLY A 889 24.45 -33.11 30.54
N TYR A 890 23.76 -31.96 30.60
CA TYR A 890 23.84 -31.01 31.71
C TYR A 890 22.66 -31.16 32.65
N TYR A 891 22.95 -31.19 33.95
CA TYR A 891 21.95 -31.39 35.00
C TYR A 891 22.11 -30.40 36.15
N PHE A 892 20.99 -30.10 36.82
CA PHE A 892 20.95 -29.40 38.09
C PHE A 892 20.70 -30.39 39.21
N LEU A 893 21.58 -30.39 40.21
CA LEU A 893 21.47 -31.17 41.43
C LEU A 893 21.03 -30.25 42.57
N LYS A 894 19.92 -30.58 43.21
CA LYS A 894 19.32 -29.86 44.32
C LYS A 894 19.28 -30.76 45.55
N THR A 895 19.60 -30.18 46.71
CA THR A 895 19.43 -30.83 48.01
C THR A 895 18.67 -29.91 48.96
N LYS A 896 17.95 -30.48 49.93
CA LYS A 896 17.17 -29.69 50.89
C LYS A 896 18.11 -28.80 51.72
N ASN A 897 17.76 -27.52 51.84
CA ASN A 897 18.52 -26.51 52.61
C ASN A 897 19.98 -26.27 52.15
N ARG A 898 20.31 -26.47 50.86
CA ARG A 898 21.61 -26.09 50.29
C ARG A 898 21.43 -25.41 48.92
N VAL A 899 22.47 -24.72 48.46
CA VAL A 899 22.47 -24.08 47.13
C VAL A 899 22.46 -25.17 46.03
N PRO A 900 21.57 -25.09 45.02
CA PRO A 900 21.60 -26.01 43.88
C PRO A 900 22.89 -25.88 43.05
N THR A 901 23.43 -27.01 42.60
CA THR A 901 24.72 -27.07 41.88
C THR A 901 24.54 -27.75 40.52
N LYS A 902 25.26 -27.30 39.49
CA LYS A 902 25.21 -27.89 38.14
C LYS A 902 26.34 -28.90 37.90
N PHE A 903 26.09 -29.97 37.14
CA PHE A 903 27.12 -30.89 36.68
C PHE A 903 26.93 -31.36 35.24
N VAL A 904 28.02 -31.87 34.67
CA VAL A 904 28.07 -32.45 33.31
C VAL A 904 28.24 -33.96 33.42
N LYS A 905 27.27 -34.73 32.92
CA LYS A 905 27.38 -36.19 32.74
C LYS A 905 28.00 -36.47 31.38
N LEU A 906 29.12 -37.20 31.39
CA LEU A 906 29.80 -37.69 30.18
C LEU A 906 29.11 -38.94 29.61
#